data_AF-A0AB33IZD2-F1
#
_entry.id   AF-A0AB33IZD2-F1
#
_cell.length_a   1.000
_cell.length_b   1.000
_cell.length_c   1.000
_cell.angle_alpha   90.00
_cell.angle_beta   90.00
_cell.angle_gamma   90.00
#
_symmetry.space_group_name_H-M   'P 1'
#
loop_
_entity.id
_entity.type
_entity.pdbx_description
1 polymer ?
#
loop_
_entity_poly.entity_id
_entity_poly.type
_entity_poly.pdbx_seq_one_letter_code
_entity_poly.pdbx_strand_id
1 'polypeptide(L)'
;MSKRFSFFISLFYIILWNTQSVAQTISVSVPHQVAVGENFRLSYTIPTQDVDDFRAGNIPSALEVLAGPYTSSQSSYQISSNGRASSSSSTTYTYTLYAAKNGTYTIPPAIAIINGKKYVSRAAKVEVSGHTRNTTTPQMHEDNNSQMRSSGSRISGNDLFIKVSANKRVVHEQEPILLTYKVYTLLDLTQLEGKMPDLTGFHTQEIKLPQQKNFHVENVNGKNYRCVTWSQYVMYPQITGKLTIPSITFKGIVVQQNRNVDPLEAFFNGGSGYVEVKRNIVAPSIGVQVLPLPARPANFSGGVGTFKISAQLNKNQIKTGEPIQLRISISGVGNLKLIKQPEIKLPKDFDKYAPKVTDKTQLTAQGVEGSMIYDYIIVPRNVGQYDIPPVEFVYYDTPSNSYRTISTQPFKLNVTKGNGATNTVSNFSAKENDIREIKRGNVDSYDIHQSFFESTTYWLLIILPIGTFGILLFAFRKRAKENADVIGAKGKKANKVANKRLKKAKGLMELGNHHEFYDEVLKALWGYVGDKMNIPVEELSRENISEKLQTYHVDHATISMFISAIDECEYERYAPGDVAGNMNKTFDAAMTAIMDIENVMNKKQKHYTPFIVWAIFLGSLLPTMAIAANKNIADKAYLAGDYQSAIKEYTQLIKTHKNAILYYNLGNAYYRTNDITHAVLFYERALQLEPGNKDIRFNLQFARSKTIDKIGDDNEMFFITWYKSCVNFTSVDNWAYISIVMLICFLTFFLLYLFAERMIFRKSGFYASLSCLCICIISIVFSYQQKYNLQHSTGAIVMTSSAAVYKTPTQNNAAQFTIHEGTKVDLLDQGMRGWANIKLADGREGWILATTIEKI
;
A
#
# COMPACT_ATOMS: atom_id res chain seq x y z
N MET A 1 -7.71 25.79 9.48
CA MET A 1 -7.53 24.32 9.40
C MET A 1 -8.84 23.52 9.42
N SER A 2 -9.99 24.05 9.88
CA SER A 2 -11.25 23.29 9.98
C SER A 2 -11.93 22.94 8.64
N LYS A 3 -11.78 23.76 7.60
CA LYS A 3 -12.39 23.48 6.27
C LYS A 3 -11.73 22.33 5.50
N ARG A 4 -10.44 22.05 5.74
CA ARG A 4 -9.73 20.93 5.10
C ARG A 4 -10.07 19.59 5.75
N PHE A 5 -10.34 19.58 7.06
CA PHE A 5 -10.72 18.37 7.78
C PHE A 5 -12.15 17.90 7.43
N SER A 6 -13.09 18.85 7.25
CA SER A 6 -14.45 18.55 6.77
C SER A 6 -14.44 18.01 5.33
N PHE A 7 -13.55 18.54 4.47
CA PHE A 7 -13.38 18.07 3.09
C PHE A 7 -12.87 16.62 3.02
N PHE A 8 -11.95 16.22 3.91
CA PHE A 8 -11.46 14.83 3.96
C PHE A 8 -12.52 13.85 4.49
N ILE A 9 -13.35 14.26 5.45
CA ILE A 9 -14.46 13.44 5.96
C ILE A 9 -15.57 13.30 4.91
N SER A 10 -15.89 14.37 4.18
CA SER A 10 -16.84 14.29 3.05
C SER A 10 -16.30 13.47 1.89
N LEU A 11 -14.99 13.53 1.61
CA LEU A 11 -14.34 12.70 0.59
C LEU A 11 -14.34 11.23 1.00
N PHE A 12 -14.19 10.92 2.29
CA PHE A 12 -14.29 9.56 2.82
C PHE A 12 -15.73 9.00 2.73
N TYR A 13 -16.75 9.83 2.94
CA TYR A 13 -18.15 9.46 2.74
C TYR A 13 -18.54 9.27 1.26
N ILE A 14 -17.95 10.04 0.34
CA ILE A 14 -18.19 9.92 -1.11
C ILE A 14 -17.50 8.67 -1.69
N ILE A 15 -16.37 8.25 -1.13
CA ILE A 15 -15.68 7.01 -1.52
C ILE A 15 -16.47 5.75 -1.08
N LEU A 16 -17.28 5.85 -0.01
CA LEU A 16 -18.12 4.75 0.48
C LEU A 16 -19.46 4.60 -0.27
N TRP A 17 -19.80 5.50 -1.20
CA TRP A 17 -21.08 5.46 -1.94
C TRP A 17 -20.87 5.38 -3.45
N ASN A 18 -20.27 4.28 -3.93
CA ASN A 18 -20.29 3.93 -5.35
C ASN A 18 -20.66 2.46 -5.52
N THR A 19 -21.90 2.11 -5.20
CA THR A 19 -22.56 0.94 -5.81
C THR A 19 -23.11 1.38 -7.16
N GLN A 20 -22.34 1.15 -8.24
CA GLN A 20 -22.94 1.15 -9.56
C GLN A 20 -23.80 -0.11 -9.67
N SER A 21 -25.13 0.09 -9.65
CA SER A 21 -26.07 -0.93 -10.07
C SER A 21 -25.94 -1.12 -11.58
N VAL A 22 -25.03 -1.99 -12.01
CA VAL A 22 -25.10 -2.54 -13.37
C VAL A 22 -26.32 -3.45 -13.37
N ALA A 23 -27.36 -3.06 -14.10
CA ALA A 23 -28.54 -3.90 -14.26
C ALA A 23 -28.10 -5.25 -14.87
N GLN A 24 -28.21 -6.32 -14.09
CA GLN A 24 -28.03 -7.70 -14.57
C GLN A 24 -29.13 -7.96 -15.61
N THR A 25 -28.78 -7.95 -16.89
CA THR A 25 -29.72 -8.20 -17.99
C THR A 25 -29.40 -9.55 -18.63
N ILE A 26 -30.44 -10.31 -18.98
CA ILE A 26 -30.31 -11.59 -19.67
C ILE A 26 -30.08 -11.31 -21.16
N SER A 27 -28.92 -11.69 -21.69
CA SER A 27 -28.60 -11.53 -23.11
C SER A 27 -29.14 -12.72 -23.91
N VAL A 28 -29.87 -12.44 -24.99
CA VAL A 28 -30.43 -13.48 -25.89
C VAL A 28 -29.75 -13.38 -27.25
N SER A 29 -29.20 -14.50 -27.70
CA SER A 29 -28.54 -14.67 -29.00
C SER A 29 -29.28 -15.73 -29.82
N VAL A 30 -29.73 -15.34 -31.03
CA VAL A 30 -30.34 -16.23 -32.02
C VAL A 30 -30.05 -15.66 -33.42
N PRO A 31 -29.80 -16.49 -34.44
CA PRO A 31 -29.70 -16.01 -35.82
C PRO A 31 -30.97 -15.30 -36.26
N HIS A 32 -30.83 -14.20 -37.01
CA HIS A 32 -31.98 -13.44 -37.49
C HIS A 32 -32.70 -14.13 -38.65
N GLN A 33 -31.95 -14.88 -39.47
CA GLN A 33 -32.45 -15.61 -40.63
C GLN A 33 -31.95 -17.06 -40.60
N VAL A 34 -32.82 -18.02 -40.90
CA VAL A 34 -32.52 -19.46 -40.93
C VAL A 34 -33.22 -20.09 -42.15
N ALA A 35 -32.59 -21.06 -42.80
CA ALA A 35 -33.22 -21.79 -43.90
C ALA A 35 -34.21 -22.87 -43.40
N VAL A 36 -35.27 -23.16 -44.16
CA VAL A 36 -36.13 -24.32 -43.85
C VAL A 36 -35.31 -25.60 -43.91
N GLY A 37 -35.42 -26.43 -42.88
CA GLY A 37 -34.67 -27.67 -42.75
C GLY A 37 -33.30 -27.53 -42.07
N GLU A 38 -32.97 -26.35 -41.55
CA GLU A 38 -31.70 -26.09 -40.87
C GLU A 38 -31.84 -26.12 -39.33
N ASN A 39 -30.78 -26.60 -38.67
CA ASN A 39 -30.63 -26.54 -37.21
C ASN A 39 -29.91 -25.25 -36.81
N PHE A 40 -30.42 -24.56 -35.80
CA PHE A 40 -29.81 -23.33 -35.29
C PHE A 40 -29.86 -23.26 -33.77
N ARG A 41 -29.03 -22.39 -33.17
CA ARG A 41 -28.88 -22.28 -31.72
C ARG A 41 -29.56 -21.02 -31.18
N LEU A 42 -30.31 -21.20 -30.09
CA LEU A 42 -30.84 -20.14 -29.24
C LEU A 42 -30.09 -20.16 -27.91
N SER A 43 -29.42 -19.07 -27.55
CA SER A 43 -28.63 -19.01 -26.31
C SER A 43 -29.04 -17.84 -25.42
N TYR A 44 -29.25 -18.13 -24.14
CA TYR A 44 -29.51 -17.16 -23.08
C TYR A 44 -28.28 -17.07 -22.17
N THR A 45 -27.59 -15.93 -22.16
CA THR A 45 -26.40 -15.70 -21.33
C THR A 45 -26.74 -14.77 -20.17
N ILE A 46 -26.47 -15.26 -18.96
CA ILE A 46 -26.69 -14.55 -17.70
C ILE A 46 -25.32 -14.24 -17.10
N PRO A 47 -25.00 -12.97 -16.76
CA PRO A 47 -23.69 -12.58 -16.21
C PRO A 47 -23.58 -12.90 -14.71
N THR A 48 -23.97 -14.11 -14.29
CA THR A 48 -23.69 -14.69 -12.97
C THR A 48 -23.66 -16.22 -13.05
N GLN A 49 -22.98 -16.87 -12.09
CA GLN A 49 -23.06 -18.32 -11.87
C GLN A 49 -24.19 -18.72 -10.92
N ASP A 50 -24.63 -17.79 -10.07
CA ASP A 50 -25.68 -18.02 -9.06
C ASP A 50 -27.08 -17.80 -9.67
N VAL A 51 -27.54 -18.76 -10.47
CA VAL A 51 -28.89 -18.76 -11.05
C VAL A 51 -29.73 -19.81 -10.33
N ASP A 52 -30.73 -19.36 -9.57
CA ASP A 52 -31.59 -20.23 -8.73
C ASP A 52 -32.58 -21.05 -9.57
N ASP A 53 -33.20 -20.43 -10.58
CA ASP A 53 -34.13 -21.08 -11.51
C ASP A 53 -34.08 -20.37 -12.87
N PHE A 54 -34.21 -21.13 -13.97
CA PHE A 54 -34.26 -20.59 -15.34
C PHE A 54 -35.38 -21.26 -16.13
N ARG A 55 -36.26 -20.44 -16.71
CA ARG A 55 -37.39 -20.87 -17.55
C ARG A 55 -37.35 -20.16 -18.89
N ALA A 56 -37.16 -20.92 -19.96
CA ALA A 56 -37.26 -20.37 -21.32
C ALA A 56 -38.70 -19.93 -21.64
N GLY A 57 -38.84 -18.93 -22.51
CA GLY A 57 -40.14 -18.57 -23.08
C GLY A 57 -40.68 -19.70 -23.96
N ASN A 58 -42.01 -19.79 -24.09
CA ASN A 58 -42.63 -20.88 -24.86
C ASN A 58 -42.23 -20.79 -26.35
N ILE A 59 -41.45 -21.75 -26.82
CA ILE A 59 -40.93 -21.77 -28.19
C ILE A 59 -42.09 -22.15 -29.14
N PRO A 60 -42.37 -21.36 -30.20
CA PRO A 60 -43.46 -21.66 -31.12
C PRO A 60 -43.31 -23.07 -31.72
N SER A 61 -44.40 -23.83 -31.85
CA SER A 61 -44.40 -25.22 -32.35
C SER A 61 -43.87 -25.39 -33.78
N ALA A 62 -43.69 -24.29 -34.52
CA ALA A 62 -43.03 -24.29 -35.83
C ALA A 62 -41.49 -24.37 -35.76
N LEU A 63 -40.91 -24.09 -34.58
CA LEU A 63 -39.49 -24.28 -34.26
C LEU A 63 -39.37 -25.48 -33.33
N GLU A 64 -38.98 -26.62 -33.88
CA GLU A 64 -38.89 -27.87 -33.12
C GLU A 64 -37.63 -27.88 -32.25
N VAL A 65 -37.76 -28.18 -30.95
CA VAL A 65 -36.62 -28.24 -30.04
C VAL A 65 -35.98 -29.62 -30.16
N LEU A 66 -34.83 -29.71 -30.83
CA LEU A 66 -34.12 -30.98 -31.00
C LEU A 66 -33.35 -31.39 -29.74
N ALA A 67 -32.76 -30.44 -29.03
CA ALA A 67 -32.03 -30.71 -27.79
C ALA A 67 -31.78 -29.45 -26.93
N GLY A 68 -31.77 -29.60 -25.61
CA GLY A 68 -31.44 -28.55 -24.63
C GLY A 68 -32.45 -28.44 -23.47
N PRO A 69 -32.25 -27.51 -22.52
CA PRO A 69 -31.13 -26.58 -22.44
C PRO A 69 -29.82 -27.24 -22.01
N TYR A 70 -28.75 -26.99 -22.76
CA TYR A 70 -27.39 -27.25 -22.29
C TYR A 70 -26.90 -26.08 -21.46
N THR A 71 -26.32 -26.36 -20.30
CA THR A 71 -25.81 -25.33 -19.38
C THR A 71 -24.29 -25.27 -19.47
N SER A 72 -23.72 -24.09 -19.72
CA SER A 72 -22.27 -23.87 -19.64
C SER A 72 -21.96 -22.69 -18.73
N SER A 73 -21.12 -22.89 -17.73
CA SER A 73 -20.65 -21.83 -16.84
C SER A 73 -19.19 -21.50 -17.15
N GLN A 74 -18.88 -20.21 -17.29
CA GLN A 74 -17.53 -19.72 -17.53
C GLN A 74 -17.19 -18.64 -16.49
N SER A 75 -15.96 -18.66 -15.99
CA SER A 75 -15.38 -17.61 -15.16
C SER A 75 -14.13 -17.09 -15.83
N SER A 76 -14.05 -15.79 -16.06
CA SER A 76 -12.83 -15.13 -16.52
C SER A 76 -12.40 -14.08 -15.51
N TYR A 77 -11.09 -14.04 -15.28
CA TYR A 77 -10.46 -13.07 -14.40
C TYR A 77 -9.50 -12.24 -15.24
N GLN A 78 -9.79 -10.95 -15.38
CA GLN A 78 -8.93 -10.05 -16.13
C GLN A 78 -8.46 -8.91 -15.22
N ILE A 79 -7.13 -8.74 -15.18
CA ILE A 79 -6.48 -7.61 -14.52
C ILE A 79 -6.09 -6.66 -15.64
N SER A 80 -6.70 -5.47 -15.70
CA SER A 80 -6.27 -4.43 -16.63
C SER A 80 -4.96 -3.80 -16.18
N SER A 81 -4.20 -3.22 -17.11
CA SER A 81 -2.87 -2.61 -16.89
C SER A 81 -2.79 -1.50 -15.83
N ASN A 82 -3.93 -1.05 -15.31
CA ASN A 82 -4.08 -0.07 -14.23
C ASN A 82 -4.42 -0.71 -12.86
N GLY A 83 -4.33 -2.04 -12.72
CA GLY A 83 -4.46 -2.74 -11.44
C GLY A 83 -5.90 -2.95 -10.95
N ARG A 84 -6.91 -2.69 -11.78
CA ARG A 84 -8.30 -3.05 -11.46
C ARG A 84 -8.57 -4.49 -11.87
N ALA A 85 -8.94 -5.31 -10.90
CA ALA A 85 -9.42 -6.66 -11.15
C ALA A 85 -10.91 -6.61 -11.54
N SER A 86 -11.25 -7.17 -12.71
CA SER A 86 -12.63 -7.44 -13.09
C SER A 86 -12.80 -8.96 -13.22
N SER A 87 -13.56 -9.55 -12.30
CA SER A 87 -14.05 -10.93 -12.42
C SER A 87 -15.40 -10.91 -13.10
N SER A 88 -15.52 -11.54 -14.26
CA SER A 88 -16.82 -11.79 -14.90
C SER A 88 -17.12 -13.28 -14.90
N SER A 89 -18.24 -13.63 -14.28
CA SER A 89 -18.79 -14.99 -14.25
C SER A 89 -20.10 -15.00 -15.03
N SER A 90 -20.30 -15.97 -15.91
CA SER A 90 -21.55 -16.08 -16.68
C SER A 90 -21.98 -17.53 -16.86
N THR A 91 -23.29 -17.74 -16.89
CA THR A 91 -23.94 -19.01 -17.22
C THR A 91 -24.75 -18.85 -18.50
N THR A 92 -24.54 -19.73 -19.46
CA THR A 92 -25.25 -19.74 -20.74
C THR A 92 -26.11 -20.99 -20.86
N TYR A 93 -27.38 -20.80 -21.20
CA TYR A 93 -28.34 -21.85 -21.52
C TYR A 93 -28.56 -21.90 -23.04
N THR A 94 -28.25 -23.02 -23.68
CA THR A 94 -28.34 -23.17 -25.14
C THR A 94 -29.34 -24.25 -25.55
N TYR A 95 -30.25 -23.89 -26.46
CA TYR A 95 -31.18 -24.78 -27.14
C TYR A 95 -30.77 -24.96 -28.60
N THR A 96 -30.92 -26.17 -29.12
CA THR A 96 -30.80 -26.46 -30.56
C THR A 96 -32.20 -26.62 -31.13
N LEU A 97 -32.55 -25.76 -32.08
CA LEU A 97 -33.87 -25.66 -32.70
C LEU A 97 -33.79 -26.04 -34.18
N TYR A 98 -34.87 -26.60 -34.70
CA TYR A 98 -35.04 -26.96 -36.11
C TYR A 98 -36.15 -26.13 -36.74
N ALA A 99 -35.85 -25.51 -37.88
CA ALA A 99 -36.79 -24.66 -38.61
C ALA A 99 -37.65 -25.48 -39.58
N ALA A 100 -38.80 -25.96 -39.12
CA ALA A 100 -39.64 -26.89 -39.89
C ALA A 100 -40.51 -26.22 -40.97
N LYS A 101 -40.90 -24.95 -40.79
CA LYS A 101 -41.82 -24.23 -41.69
C LYS A 101 -41.31 -22.81 -41.99
N ASN A 102 -41.60 -22.35 -43.21
CA ASN A 102 -41.38 -20.95 -43.61
C ASN A 102 -42.25 -19.99 -42.79
N GLY A 103 -41.68 -18.88 -42.36
CA GLY A 103 -42.40 -17.85 -41.60
C GLY A 103 -41.51 -17.07 -40.65
N THR A 104 -42.05 -16.00 -40.08
CA THR A 104 -41.36 -15.20 -39.06
C THR A 104 -41.91 -15.54 -37.68
N TYR A 105 -41.06 -16.07 -36.81
CA TYR A 105 -41.43 -16.55 -35.48
C TYR A 105 -40.81 -15.67 -34.40
N THR A 106 -41.62 -15.36 -33.37
CA THR A 106 -41.15 -14.61 -32.20
C THR A 106 -41.14 -15.53 -30.99
N ILE A 107 -39.96 -15.68 -30.38
CA ILE A 107 -39.70 -16.44 -29.17
C ILE A 107 -39.90 -15.49 -27.97
N PRO A 108 -40.86 -15.78 -27.07
CA PRO A 108 -41.11 -14.94 -25.91
C PRO A 108 -39.89 -14.82 -24.98
N PRO A 109 -39.86 -13.78 -24.13
CA PRO A 109 -38.86 -13.63 -23.08
C PRO A 109 -38.69 -14.87 -22.18
N ALA A 110 -37.45 -15.16 -21.81
CA ALA A 110 -37.12 -16.10 -20.74
C ALA A 110 -37.10 -15.41 -19.38
N ILE A 111 -37.30 -16.18 -18.32
CA ILE A 111 -37.30 -15.73 -16.92
C ILE A 111 -36.18 -16.45 -16.18
N ALA A 112 -35.38 -15.70 -15.42
CA ALA A 112 -34.39 -16.26 -14.48
C ALA A 112 -34.62 -15.71 -13.07
N ILE A 113 -34.44 -16.53 -12.04
CA ILE A 113 -34.41 -16.12 -10.64
C ILE A 113 -32.94 -16.08 -10.21
N ILE A 114 -32.49 -14.91 -9.76
CA ILE A 114 -31.12 -14.67 -9.31
C ILE A 114 -31.19 -14.02 -7.94
N ASN A 115 -30.65 -14.67 -6.90
CA ASN A 115 -30.70 -14.20 -5.52
C ASN A 115 -32.15 -13.85 -5.07
N GLY A 116 -33.11 -14.70 -5.45
CA GLY A 116 -34.53 -14.50 -5.15
C GLY A 116 -35.25 -13.37 -5.92
N LYS A 117 -34.58 -12.67 -6.85
CA LYS A 117 -35.20 -11.65 -7.73
C LYS A 117 -35.42 -12.18 -9.15
N LYS A 118 -36.57 -11.84 -9.73
CA LYS A 118 -36.98 -12.26 -11.07
C LYS A 118 -36.44 -11.30 -12.14
N TYR A 119 -35.66 -11.84 -13.08
CA TYR A 119 -35.12 -11.15 -14.25
C TYR A 119 -35.76 -11.71 -15.53
N VAL A 120 -36.01 -10.85 -16.51
CA VAL A 120 -36.70 -11.20 -17.75
C VAL A 120 -35.84 -10.78 -18.95
N SER A 121 -35.73 -11.65 -19.96
CA SER A 121 -34.99 -11.36 -21.18
C SER A 121 -35.82 -10.52 -22.18
N ARG A 122 -35.21 -10.09 -23.28
CA ARG A 122 -35.99 -9.62 -24.45
C ARG A 122 -36.56 -10.80 -25.24
N ALA A 123 -37.62 -10.56 -26.00
CA ALA A 123 -38.12 -11.50 -27.00
C ALA A 123 -37.13 -11.58 -28.18
N ALA A 124 -37.03 -12.75 -28.81
CA ALA A 124 -36.14 -12.98 -29.95
C ALA A 124 -36.96 -13.28 -31.21
N LYS A 125 -36.58 -12.71 -32.36
CA LYS A 125 -37.33 -12.87 -33.63
C LYS A 125 -36.45 -13.57 -34.66
N VAL A 126 -36.98 -14.63 -35.26
CA VAL A 126 -36.30 -15.47 -36.25
C VAL A 126 -37.14 -15.52 -37.52
N GLU A 127 -36.52 -15.21 -38.66
CA GLU A 127 -37.14 -15.31 -39.98
C GLU A 127 -36.67 -16.59 -40.68
N VAL A 128 -37.61 -17.47 -41.01
CA VAL A 128 -37.35 -18.72 -41.73
C VAL A 128 -37.76 -18.54 -43.19
N SER A 129 -36.79 -18.59 -44.11
CA SER A 129 -37.01 -18.42 -45.54
C SER A 129 -36.42 -19.56 -46.38
N GLY A 130 -37.09 -19.88 -47.49
CA GLY A 130 -36.77 -21.04 -48.31
C GLY A 130 -35.81 -20.73 -49.45
N HIS A 131 -34.51 -20.91 -49.22
CA HIS A 131 -33.57 -21.29 -50.29
C HIS A 131 -32.72 -22.45 -49.76
N THR A 132 -32.97 -23.64 -50.29
CA THR A 132 -32.19 -24.85 -50.02
C THR A 132 -30.79 -24.68 -50.60
N ARG A 133 -29.82 -24.28 -49.78
CA ARG A 133 -28.42 -24.59 -50.06
C ARG A 133 -28.24 -26.07 -49.76
N ASN A 134 -28.01 -26.87 -50.80
CA ASN A 134 -27.59 -28.27 -50.70
C ASN A 134 -26.44 -28.35 -49.70
N THR A 135 -26.79 -28.74 -48.48
CA THR A 135 -25.87 -29.03 -47.40
C THR A 135 -26.07 -30.50 -47.11
N THR A 136 -25.04 -31.25 -47.48
CA THR A 136 -24.68 -32.52 -46.85
C THR A 136 -25.10 -32.52 -45.38
N THR A 137 -25.76 -33.61 -44.99
CA THR A 137 -26.01 -34.05 -43.62
C THR A 137 -25.06 -33.38 -42.62
N PRO A 138 -25.55 -32.72 -41.56
CA PRO A 138 -24.70 -32.27 -40.48
C PRO A 138 -24.23 -33.51 -39.70
N GLN A 139 -23.18 -34.14 -40.21
CA GLN A 139 -22.18 -34.75 -39.34
C GLN A 139 -21.78 -33.65 -38.35
N MET A 140 -21.79 -34.02 -37.07
CA MET A 140 -21.21 -33.23 -35.99
C MET A 140 -19.99 -32.48 -36.47
N HIS A 141 -19.86 -31.22 -36.06
CA HIS A 141 -18.63 -30.45 -36.14
C HIS A 141 -17.42 -31.32 -35.71
N GLU A 142 -16.78 -31.99 -36.66
CA GLU A 142 -15.33 -32.15 -36.68
C GLU A 142 -14.78 -30.77 -36.98
N ASP A 143 -14.76 -29.92 -35.95
CA ASP A 143 -13.79 -28.85 -35.92
C ASP A 143 -12.41 -29.49 -36.06
N ASN A 144 -11.72 -29.14 -37.14
CA ASN A 144 -10.32 -29.41 -37.40
C ASN A 144 -9.86 -30.84 -37.04
N ASN A 145 -9.70 -31.67 -38.05
CA ASN A 145 -9.00 -32.94 -37.95
C ASN A 145 -7.50 -32.73 -37.58
N SER A 146 -7.21 -32.34 -36.34
CA SER A 146 -6.27 -33.06 -35.51
C SER A 146 -7.09 -34.16 -34.83
N GLN A 147 -7.32 -35.28 -35.52
CA GLN A 147 -7.49 -36.54 -34.83
C GLN A 147 -6.33 -36.64 -33.85
N MET A 148 -6.63 -36.40 -32.58
CA MET A 148 -5.67 -36.48 -31.50
C MET A 148 -5.13 -37.89 -31.54
N ARG A 149 -3.90 -38.04 -32.06
CA ARG A 149 -3.45 -39.35 -32.49
C ARG A 149 -3.44 -40.29 -31.30
N SER A 150 -3.84 -41.54 -31.51
CA SER A 150 -3.75 -42.56 -30.48
C SER A 150 -2.31 -42.68 -29.99
N SER A 151 -2.15 -42.87 -28.68
CA SER A 151 -0.88 -43.18 -28.04
C SER A 151 -0.15 -44.29 -28.81
N GLY A 152 1.11 -44.04 -29.17
CA GLY A 152 1.96 -44.99 -29.93
C GLY A 152 2.05 -44.75 -31.44
N SER A 153 1.24 -43.86 -32.01
CA SER A 153 1.37 -43.46 -33.42
C SER A 153 2.69 -42.71 -33.70
N ARG A 154 3.37 -43.05 -34.82
CA ARG A 154 4.65 -42.45 -35.19
C ARG A 154 4.48 -40.95 -35.51
N ILE A 155 5.10 -40.08 -34.71
CA ILE A 155 5.21 -38.64 -35.01
C ILE A 155 6.44 -38.45 -35.90
N SER A 156 6.23 -37.98 -37.12
CA SER A 156 7.28 -37.69 -38.09
C SER A 156 7.68 -36.21 -38.08
N GLY A 157 8.86 -35.89 -38.61
CA GLY A 157 9.30 -34.49 -38.76
C GLY A 157 8.43 -33.65 -39.71
N ASN A 158 7.53 -34.27 -40.48
CA ASN A 158 6.55 -33.57 -41.30
C ASN A 158 5.29 -33.18 -40.52
N ASP A 159 5.06 -33.75 -39.33
CA ASP A 159 3.89 -33.45 -38.50
C ASP A 159 4.12 -32.24 -37.57
N LEU A 160 5.40 -31.98 -37.25
CA LEU A 160 5.84 -30.94 -36.35
C LEU A 160 7.26 -30.49 -36.72
N PHE A 161 7.39 -29.26 -37.20
CA PHE A 161 8.69 -28.69 -37.58
C PHE A 161 8.77 -27.19 -37.31
N ILE A 162 10.00 -26.67 -37.32
CA ILE A 162 10.29 -25.24 -37.13
C ILE A 162 10.86 -24.68 -38.42
N LYS A 163 10.26 -23.60 -38.92
CA LYS A 163 10.80 -22.81 -40.02
C LYS A 163 11.59 -21.65 -39.43
N VAL A 164 12.86 -21.57 -39.80
CA VAL A 164 13.75 -20.47 -39.44
C VAL A 164 13.80 -19.49 -40.61
N SER A 165 13.47 -18.23 -40.37
CA SER A 165 13.61 -17.16 -41.37
C SER A 165 14.44 -16.01 -40.81
N ALA A 166 15.32 -15.47 -41.64
CA ALA A 166 15.97 -14.19 -41.40
C ALA A 166 15.40 -13.16 -42.38
N ASN A 167 15.11 -11.95 -41.92
CA ASN A 167 14.64 -10.87 -42.80
C ASN A 167 15.69 -10.46 -43.86
N LYS A 168 16.98 -10.61 -43.53
CA LYS A 168 18.13 -10.32 -44.39
C LYS A 168 19.17 -11.44 -44.25
N ARG A 169 19.81 -11.81 -45.35
CA ARG A 169 20.90 -12.81 -45.41
C ARG A 169 22.23 -12.24 -45.88
N VAL A 170 22.21 -11.01 -46.40
CA VAL A 170 23.38 -10.23 -46.76
C VAL A 170 23.22 -8.89 -46.05
N VAL A 171 24.15 -8.56 -45.15
CA VAL A 171 24.10 -7.33 -44.35
C VAL A 171 25.49 -6.77 -44.15
N HIS A 172 25.60 -5.51 -43.77
CA HIS A 172 26.87 -4.97 -43.28
C HIS A 172 27.11 -5.33 -41.81
N GLU A 173 28.35 -5.22 -41.36
CA GLU A 173 28.72 -5.31 -39.94
C GLU A 173 27.84 -4.37 -39.08
N GLN A 174 27.39 -4.83 -37.91
CA GLN A 174 26.48 -4.13 -36.99
C GLN A 174 25.08 -3.79 -37.52
N GLU A 175 24.70 -4.21 -38.73
CA GLU A 175 23.34 -4.04 -39.24
C GLU A 175 22.39 -5.08 -38.61
N PRO A 176 21.20 -4.68 -38.10
CA PRO A 176 20.30 -5.61 -37.43
C PRO A 176 19.69 -6.65 -38.37
N ILE A 177 19.71 -7.91 -37.94
CA ILE A 177 19.04 -9.04 -38.58
C ILE A 177 17.95 -9.54 -37.64
N LEU A 178 16.72 -9.64 -38.14
CA LEU A 178 15.62 -10.29 -37.43
C LEU A 178 15.57 -11.77 -37.79
N LEU A 179 15.82 -12.61 -36.79
CA LEU A 179 15.66 -14.06 -36.86
C LEU A 179 14.33 -14.45 -36.24
N THR A 180 13.52 -15.20 -36.98
CA THR A 180 12.20 -15.66 -36.56
C THR A 180 12.13 -17.19 -36.59
N TYR A 181 11.71 -17.77 -35.46
CA TYR A 181 11.39 -19.20 -35.33
C TYR A 181 9.87 -19.36 -35.33
N LYS A 182 9.32 -19.86 -36.44
CA LYS A 182 7.89 -20.16 -36.58
C LYS A 182 7.68 -21.67 -36.50
N VAL A 183 6.81 -22.10 -35.59
CA VAL A 183 6.45 -23.50 -35.40
C VAL A 183 5.27 -23.84 -36.28
N TYR A 184 5.30 -24.99 -36.93
CA TYR A 184 4.20 -25.57 -37.71
C TYR A 184 3.88 -26.95 -37.13
N THR A 185 2.63 -27.18 -36.77
CA THR A 185 2.17 -28.42 -36.12
C THR A 185 0.82 -28.87 -36.66
N LEU A 186 0.67 -30.18 -36.83
CA LEU A 186 -0.62 -30.88 -37.02
C LEU A 186 -1.12 -31.54 -35.71
N LEU A 187 -0.33 -31.42 -34.65
CA LEU A 187 -0.56 -32.01 -33.33
C LEU A 187 -0.86 -30.92 -32.30
N ASP A 188 -1.50 -31.31 -31.19
CA ASP A 188 -1.68 -30.44 -30.03
C ASP A 188 -0.37 -30.27 -29.25
N LEU A 189 0.39 -29.25 -29.67
CA LEU A 189 1.62 -28.81 -29.02
C LEU A 189 1.28 -27.93 -27.82
N THR A 190 1.60 -28.40 -26.61
CA THR A 190 1.36 -27.66 -25.36
C THR A 190 2.56 -26.82 -24.96
N GLN A 191 3.77 -27.32 -25.20
CA GLN A 191 5.01 -26.64 -24.80
C GLN A 191 6.13 -26.91 -25.80
N LEU A 192 7.04 -25.95 -25.94
CA LEU A 192 8.28 -26.11 -26.68
C LEU A 192 9.43 -25.48 -25.91
N GLU A 193 10.32 -26.34 -25.41
CA GLU A 193 11.49 -25.97 -24.62
C GLU A 193 12.73 -25.87 -25.51
N GLY A 194 13.43 -24.74 -25.46
CA GLY A 194 14.71 -24.57 -26.12
C GLY A 194 15.18 -23.14 -25.97
N LYS A 195 16.43 -22.94 -25.55
CA LYS A 195 17.05 -21.62 -25.46
C LYS A 195 18.00 -21.44 -26.63
N MET A 196 18.02 -20.24 -27.19
CA MET A 196 19.03 -19.87 -28.18
C MET A 196 20.43 -19.96 -27.55
N PRO A 197 21.39 -20.68 -28.16
CA PRO A 197 22.76 -20.67 -27.71
C PRO A 197 23.45 -19.35 -28.06
N ASP A 198 24.52 -19.02 -27.35
CA ASP A 198 25.35 -17.87 -27.68
C ASP A 198 25.96 -18.06 -29.09
N LEU A 199 25.66 -17.13 -29.98
CA LEU A 199 26.13 -17.19 -31.36
C LEU A 199 27.48 -16.50 -31.49
N THR A 200 28.52 -17.27 -31.77
CA THR A 200 29.85 -16.70 -32.05
C THR A 200 29.79 -15.72 -33.21
N GLY A 201 30.21 -14.47 -32.97
CA GLY A 201 30.21 -13.40 -33.97
C GLY A 201 28.91 -12.60 -34.09
N PHE A 202 27.88 -12.89 -33.30
CA PHE A 202 26.67 -12.06 -33.21
C PHE A 202 26.42 -11.57 -31.78
N HIS A 203 26.00 -10.31 -31.64
CA HIS A 203 25.34 -9.84 -30.43
C HIS A 203 23.83 -10.05 -30.57
N THR A 204 23.22 -10.86 -29.71
CA THR A 204 21.84 -11.31 -29.86
C THR A 204 20.94 -10.79 -28.75
N GLN A 205 19.74 -10.32 -29.10
CA GLN A 205 18.72 -9.88 -28.14
C GLN A 205 17.36 -10.50 -28.49
N GLU A 206 16.68 -11.08 -27.50
CA GLU A 206 15.37 -11.71 -27.68
C GLU A 206 14.23 -10.67 -27.62
N ILE A 207 13.32 -10.72 -28.58
CA ILE A 207 12.08 -9.95 -28.55
C ILE A 207 11.07 -10.69 -27.66
N LYS A 208 10.60 -10.02 -26.60
CA LYS A 208 9.58 -10.58 -25.71
C LYS A 208 8.24 -10.69 -26.44
N LEU A 209 7.78 -11.92 -26.64
CA LEU A 209 6.47 -12.22 -27.23
C LEU A 209 5.42 -12.45 -26.13
N PRO A 210 4.12 -12.28 -26.44
CA PRO A 210 3.05 -12.63 -25.51
C PRO A 210 3.16 -14.08 -25.00
N GLN A 211 2.93 -14.27 -23.70
CA GLN A 211 2.94 -15.60 -23.06
C GLN A 211 1.84 -16.50 -23.64
N GLN A 212 0.66 -15.93 -23.91
CA GLN A 212 -0.41 -16.64 -24.59
C GLN A 212 -0.14 -16.69 -26.10
N LYS A 213 0.14 -17.89 -26.61
CA LYS A 213 0.43 -18.15 -28.03
C LYS A 213 -0.85 -18.51 -28.77
N ASN A 214 -1.30 -17.63 -29.66
CA ASN A 214 -2.44 -17.92 -30.52
C ASN A 214 -1.96 -18.58 -31.82
N PHE A 215 -2.46 -19.79 -32.09
CA PHE A 215 -2.16 -20.51 -33.33
C PHE A 215 -3.11 -20.07 -34.43
N HIS A 216 -2.59 -19.90 -35.63
CA HIS A 216 -3.36 -19.62 -36.84
C HIS A 216 -3.10 -20.70 -37.89
N VAL A 217 -4.04 -20.91 -38.80
CA VAL A 217 -3.90 -21.93 -39.86
C VAL A 217 -3.16 -21.33 -41.06
N GLU A 218 -2.09 -21.96 -41.50
CA GLU A 218 -1.33 -21.62 -42.71
C GLU A 218 -1.21 -22.88 -43.59
N ASN A 219 -1.47 -22.75 -44.89
CA ASN A 219 -1.31 -23.86 -45.82
C ASN A 219 0.16 -23.97 -46.26
N VAL A 220 0.78 -25.12 -46.02
CA VAL A 220 2.16 -25.42 -46.44
C VAL A 220 2.16 -26.72 -47.23
N ASN A 221 2.58 -26.65 -48.50
CA ASN A 221 2.63 -27.79 -49.42
C ASN A 221 1.29 -28.55 -49.54
N GLY A 222 0.16 -27.83 -49.57
CA GLY A 222 -1.18 -28.41 -49.73
C GLY A 222 -1.81 -28.93 -48.44
N LYS A 223 -1.13 -28.83 -47.29
CA LYS A 223 -1.65 -29.22 -45.97
C LYS A 223 -1.83 -28.00 -45.06
N ASN A 224 -2.93 -27.98 -44.31
CA ASN A 224 -3.23 -26.91 -43.35
C ASN A 224 -2.53 -27.19 -42.02
N TYR A 225 -1.53 -26.38 -41.67
CA TYR A 225 -0.83 -26.47 -40.39
C TYR A 225 -1.30 -25.38 -39.43
N ARG A 226 -1.35 -25.71 -38.14
CA ARG A 226 -1.41 -24.69 -37.09
C ARG A 226 -0.02 -24.13 -36.91
N CYS A 227 0.12 -22.81 -36.99
CA CYS A 227 1.40 -22.14 -36.87
C CYS A 227 1.37 -20.98 -35.88
N VAL A 228 2.51 -20.72 -35.26
CA VAL A 228 2.72 -19.58 -34.35
C VAL A 228 4.18 -19.15 -34.33
N THR A 229 4.42 -17.85 -34.16
CA THR A 229 5.77 -17.33 -33.92
C THR A 229 6.20 -17.67 -32.49
N TRP A 230 7.17 -18.56 -32.38
CA TRP A 230 7.61 -19.08 -31.09
C TRP A 230 8.61 -18.14 -30.43
N SER A 231 9.67 -17.79 -31.15
CA SER A 231 10.75 -16.90 -30.68
C SER A 231 11.21 -15.97 -31.81
N GLN A 232 11.62 -14.77 -31.44
CA GLN A 232 12.23 -13.80 -32.34
C GLN A 232 13.46 -13.18 -31.69
N TYR A 233 14.53 -13.06 -32.47
CA TYR A 233 15.80 -12.50 -32.02
C TYR A 233 16.25 -11.41 -32.99
N VAL A 234 16.72 -10.29 -32.46
CA VAL A 234 17.47 -9.29 -33.21
C VAL A 234 18.94 -9.58 -32.99
N MET A 235 19.70 -9.72 -34.08
CA MET A 235 21.11 -10.07 -34.04
C MET A 235 21.93 -9.01 -34.76
N TYR A 236 23.08 -8.68 -34.20
CA TYR A 236 24.03 -7.71 -34.73
C TYR A 236 25.37 -8.41 -35.02
N PRO A 237 25.77 -8.58 -36.29
CA PRO A 237 27.04 -9.22 -36.62
C PRO A 237 28.22 -8.36 -36.18
N GLN A 238 29.15 -8.94 -35.43
CA GLN A 238 30.32 -8.27 -34.86
C GLN A 238 31.59 -8.47 -35.70
N ILE A 239 31.58 -9.43 -36.62
CA ILE A 239 32.70 -9.77 -37.51
C ILE A 239 32.20 -9.93 -38.95
N THR A 240 33.09 -9.66 -39.91
CA THR A 240 32.79 -9.79 -41.34
C THR A 240 33.02 -11.21 -41.84
N GLY A 241 32.44 -11.55 -42.99
CA GLY A 241 32.54 -12.87 -43.60
C GLY A 241 31.26 -13.68 -43.49
N LYS A 242 31.35 -15.00 -43.76
CA LYS A 242 30.21 -15.89 -43.78
C LYS A 242 29.96 -16.45 -42.38
N LEU A 243 28.94 -15.92 -41.70
CA LEU A 243 28.51 -16.39 -40.39
C LEU A 243 27.38 -17.40 -40.53
N THR A 244 27.36 -18.40 -39.65
CA THR A 244 26.34 -19.45 -39.68
C THR A 244 25.63 -19.50 -38.34
N ILE A 245 24.30 -19.41 -38.39
CA ILE A 245 23.44 -19.69 -37.24
C ILE A 245 23.24 -21.20 -37.23
N PRO A 246 23.71 -21.91 -36.20
CA PRO A 246 23.71 -23.37 -36.16
C PRO A 246 22.29 -23.92 -36.08
N SER A 247 22.16 -25.20 -36.43
CA SER A 247 20.92 -25.92 -36.22
C SER A 247 20.66 -26.12 -34.73
N ILE A 248 19.44 -25.85 -34.27
CA ILE A 248 19.07 -25.91 -32.85
C ILE A 248 17.99 -26.96 -32.66
N THR A 249 18.13 -27.79 -31.64
CA THR A 249 17.11 -28.78 -31.28
C THR A 249 16.23 -28.26 -30.15
N PHE A 250 14.93 -28.13 -30.42
CA PHE A 250 13.91 -27.80 -29.43
C PHE A 250 13.22 -29.08 -28.95
N LYS A 251 12.82 -29.14 -27.68
CA LYS A 251 12.02 -30.23 -27.11
C LYS A 251 10.55 -29.82 -27.07
N GLY A 252 9.76 -30.31 -28.01
CA GLY A 252 8.31 -30.13 -28.03
C GLY A 252 7.60 -31.17 -27.16
N ILE A 253 6.57 -30.76 -26.43
CA ILE A 253 5.66 -31.64 -25.72
C ILE A 253 4.34 -31.64 -26.49
N VAL A 254 3.96 -32.80 -27.00
CA VAL A 254 2.68 -32.99 -27.68
C VAL A 254 1.81 -33.95 -26.89
N VAL A 255 0.50 -33.74 -26.92
CA VAL A 255 -0.45 -34.58 -26.20
C VAL A 255 -1.08 -35.58 -27.17
N GLN A 256 -1.02 -36.87 -26.83
CA GLN A 256 -1.68 -37.96 -27.57
C GLN A 256 -2.78 -38.57 -26.72
N GLN A 257 -3.87 -39.03 -27.34
CA GLN A 257 -4.96 -39.67 -26.62
C GLN A 257 -4.62 -41.13 -26.32
N ASN A 258 -4.55 -41.49 -25.05
CA ASN A 258 -4.45 -42.87 -24.59
C ASN A 258 -5.86 -43.46 -24.45
N ARG A 259 -6.23 -44.30 -25.41
CA ARG A 259 -7.56 -44.95 -25.47
C ARG A 259 -7.63 -46.29 -24.71
N ASN A 260 -6.50 -46.79 -24.20
CA ASN A 260 -6.39 -48.08 -23.50
C ASN A 260 -6.29 -47.91 -21.97
N VAL A 261 -6.89 -46.87 -21.40
CA VAL A 261 -6.92 -46.70 -19.93
C VAL A 261 -8.22 -47.29 -19.40
N ASP A 262 -8.12 -48.16 -18.41
CA ASP A 262 -9.27 -48.77 -17.74
C ASP A 262 -10.17 -47.66 -17.15
N PRO A 263 -11.48 -47.62 -17.45
CA PRO A 263 -12.40 -46.59 -16.97
C PRO A 263 -12.38 -46.39 -15.46
N LEU A 264 -12.08 -47.44 -14.69
CA LEU A 264 -12.01 -47.40 -13.23
C LEU A 264 -10.71 -46.72 -12.75
N GLU A 265 -9.58 -46.95 -13.42
CA GLU A 265 -8.28 -46.35 -13.11
C GLU A 265 -8.23 -44.85 -13.46
N ALA A 266 -8.88 -44.45 -14.56
CA ALA A 266 -9.03 -43.05 -14.96
C ALA A 266 -9.87 -42.22 -13.96
N PHE A 267 -10.77 -42.87 -13.22
CA PHE A 267 -11.66 -42.26 -12.23
C PHE A 267 -10.96 -42.00 -10.88
N PHE A 268 -10.10 -42.92 -10.41
CA PHE A 268 -9.43 -42.79 -9.11
C PHE A 268 -8.17 -41.90 -9.14
N ASN A 269 -7.51 -41.72 -10.29
CA ASN A 269 -6.25 -40.96 -10.41
C ASN A 269 -6.38 -39.59 -11.11
N GLY A 270 -7.59 -39.04 -11.23
CA GLY A 270 -7.77 -37.65 -11.69
C GLY A 270 -7.58 -37.43 -13.19
N GLY A 271 -7.97 -38.40 -14.02
CA GLY A 271 -8.37 -38.20 -15.41
C GLY A 271 -7.42 -37.39 -16.30
N SER A 272 -6.56 -38.09 -17.03
CA SER A 272 -6.39 -37.74 -18.44
C SER A 272 -6.07 -38.99 -19.23
N GLY A 273 -6.97 -39.40 -20.12
CA GLY A 273 -6.70 -40.37 -21.18
C GLY A 273 -5.74 -39.78 -22.21
N TYR A 274 -4.69 -39.11 -21.75
CA TYR A 274 -3.74 -38.33 -22.53
C TYR A 274 -2.32 -38.65 -22.07
N VAL A 275 -1.41 -38.86 -23.01
CA VAL A 275 0.02 -39.09 -22.74
C VAL A 275 0.80 -37.97 -23.39
N GLU A 276 1.66 -37.34 -22.60
CA GLU A 276 2.63 -36.36 -23.09
C GLU A 276 3.80 -37.08 -23.77
N VAL A 277 4.00 -36.79 -25.05
CA VAL A 277 5.12 -37.32 -25.82
C VAL A 277 6.11 -36.19 -26.08
N LYS A 278 7.31 -36.32 -25.51
CA LYS A 278 8.42 -35.39 -25.76
C LYS A 278 9.07 -35.71 -27.12
N ARG A 279 9.21 -34.71 -27.98
CA ARG A 279 9.81 -34.82 -29.31
C ARG A 279 10.86 -33.76 -29.54
N ASN A 280 12.02 -34.19 -30.02
CA ASN A 280 13.07 -33.29 -30.49
C ASN A 280 12.70 -32.78 -31.88
N ILE A 281 12.67 -31.45 -32.04
CA ILE A 281 12.37 -30.75 -33.29
C ILE A 281 13.61 -29.96 -33.66
N VAL A 282 14.19 -30.27 -34.81
CA VAL A 282 15.41 -29.64 -35.29
C VAL A 282 15.05 -28.43 -36.13
N ALA A 283 15.46 -27.25 -35.68
CA ALA A 283 15.41 -26.02 -36.44
C ALA A 283 16.64 -25.95 -37.37
N PRO A 284 16.47 -25.76 -38.69
CA PRO A 284 17.57 -25.78 -39.66
C PRO A 284 18.56 -24.62 -39.45
N SER A 285 19.83 -24.83 -39.81
CA SER A 285 20.85 -23.78 -39.82
C SER A 285 20.61 -22.76 -40.93
N ILE A 286 20.99 -21.50 -40.71
CA ILE A 286 20.89 -20.43 -41.71
C ILE A 286 22.23 -19.67 -41.81
N GLY A 287 22.72 -19.50 -43.03
CA GLY A 287 23.93 -18.72 -43.31
C GLY A 287 23.61 -17.25 -43.56
N VAL A 288 24.47 -16.37 -43.06
CA VAL A 288 24.44 -14.92 -43.25
C VAL A 288 25.79 -14.44 -43.78
N GLN A 289 25.77 -13.72 -44.89
CA GLN A 289 26.96 -13.06 -45.43
C GLN A 289 27.07 -11.65 -44.84
N VAL A 290 28.15 -11.39 -44.10
CA VAL A 290 28.44 -10.08 -43.51
C VAL A 290 29.48 -9.37 -44.36
N LEU A 291 29.09 -8.25 -44.98
CA LEU A 291 29.95 -7.39 -45.77
C LEU A 291 30.71 -6.42 -44.86
N PRO A 292 31.98 -6.10 -45.16
CA PRO A 292 32.68 -5.04 -44.46
C PRO A 292 31.99 -3.70 -44.69
N LEU A 293 32.05 -2.81 -43.71
CA LEU A 293 31.72 -1.42 -43.92
C LEU A 293 32.79 -0.77 -44.84
N PRO A 294 32.41 0.20 -45.70
CA PRO A 294 33.38 0.97 -46.50
C PRO A 294 34.40 1.68 -45.60
N ALA A 295 35.49 2.21 -46.18
CA ALA A 295 36.57 2.88 -45.45
C ALA A 295 36.04 3.81 -44.34
N ARG A 296 36.31 3.44 -43.08
CA ARG A 296 35.68 4.04 -41.89
C ARG A 296 36.21 5.47 -41.68
N PRO A 297 35.35 6.51 -41.64
CA PRO A 297 35.76 7.86 -41.28
C PRO A 297 36.33 7.91 -39.86
N ALA A 298 37.29 8.81 -39.60
CA ALA A 298 37.93 8.96 -38.29
C ALA A 298 36.93 9.22 -37.14
N ASN A 299 35.86 9.98 -37.41
CA ASN A 299 34.84 10.34 -36.42
C ASN A 299 33.63 9.38 -36.42
N PHE A 300 33.77 8.18 -36.98
CA PHE A 300 32.68 7.22 -37.04
C PHE A 300 32.25 6.76 -35.64
N SER A 301 30.98 7.00 -35.32
CA SER A 301 30.40 6.68 -34.01
C SER A 301 30.18 5.18 -33.79
N GLY A 302 30.29 4.33 -34.80
CA GLY A 302 29.85 2.94 -34.72
C GLY A 302 28.35 2.75 -34.98
N GLY A 303 27.59 3.83 -35.20
CA GLY A 303 26.18 3.77 -35.56
C GLY A 303 25.94 3.20 -36.95
N VAL A 304 25.12 2.17 -37.05
CA VAL A 304 24.63 1.55 -38.29
C VAL A 304 23.11 1.47 -38.21
N GLY A 305 22.42 2.21 -39.09
CA GLY A 305 20.97 2.36 -39.07
C GLY A 305 20.55 3.75 -39.55
N THR A 306 19.39 4.22 -39.14
CA THR A 306 18.91 5.56 -39.48
C THR A 306 18.72 6.36 -38.20
N PHE A 307 19.47 7.47 -38.07
CA PHE A 307 19.52 8.26 -36.86
C PHE A 307 19.25 9.75 -37.10
N LYS A 308 18.78 10.39 -36.04
CA LYS A 308 18.61 11.84 -35.87
C LYS A 308 19.32 12.26 -34.60
N ILE A 309 19.84 13.48 -34.59
CA ILE A 309 20.47 14.07 -33.40
C ILE A 309 19.77 15.39 -33.07
N SER A 310 19.53 15.62 -31.79
CA SER A 310 19.09 16.91 -31.28
C SER A 310 19.89 17.26 -30.03
N ALA A 311 20.02 18.56 -29.76
CA ALA A 311 20.58 19.04 -28.51
C ALA A 311 19.67 20.11 -27.91
N GLN A 312 19.73 20.24 -26.59
CA GLN A 312 19.03 21.27 -25.85
C GLN A 312 19.90 21.74 -24.69
N LEU A 313 19.96 23.06 -24.52
CA LEU A 313 20.57 23.70 -23.37
C LEU A 313 19.47 24.12 -22.39
N ASN A 314 19.64 23.83 -21.10
CA ASN A 314 18.60 24.13 -20.09
C ASN A 314 18.47 25.63 -19.77
N LYS A 315 19.52 26.43 -19.99
CA LYS A 315 19.55 27.88 -19.82
C LYS A 315 20.39 28.52 -20.92
N ASN A 316 20.18 29.78 -21.27
CA ASN A 316 21.04 30.52 -22.22
C ASN A 316 21.83 31.66 -21.55
N GLN A 317 21.57 31.90 -20.26
CA GLN A 317 22.26 32.88 -19.45
C GLN A 317 22.49 32.31 -18.05
N ILE A 318 23.74 32.36 -17.58
CA ILE A 318 24.16 31.83 -16.27
C ILE A 318 25.24 32.72 -15.64
N LYS A 319 25.61 32.43 -14.38
CA LYS A 319 26.76 33.05 -13.72
C LYS A 319 28.00 32.14 -13.78
N THR A 320 29.20 32.71 -13.69
CA THR A 320 30.44 31.93 -13.55
C THR A 320 30.37 30.98 -12.35
N GLY A 321 30.79 29.72 -12.53
CA GLY A 321 30.72 28.66 -11.53
C GLY A 321 29.35 27.95 -11.41
N GLU A 322 28.31 28.43 -12.10
CA GLU A 322 27.00 27.77 -12.12
C GLU A 322 26.98 26.62 -13.14
N PRO A 323 26.59 25.38 -12.76
CA PRO A 323 26.51 24.27 -13.69
C PRO A 323 25.35 24.44 -14.67
N ILE A 324 25.60 24.10 -15.93
CA ILE A 324 24.61 24.10 -17.00
C ILE A 324 24.53 22.73 -17.66
N GLN A 325 23.32 22.32 -18.05
CA GLN A 325 23.05 21.00 -18.59
C GLN A 325 22.83 21.08 -20.09
N LEU A 326 23.69 20.39 -20.85
CA LEU A 326 23.57 20.18 -22.29
C LEU A 326 23.06 18.76 -22.53
N ARG A 327 21.80 18.65 -22.93
CA ARG A 327 21.16 17.38 -23.30
C ARG A 327 21.38 17.11 -24.78
N ILE A 328 21.96 15.96 -25.11
CA ILE A 328 22.08 15.47 -26.49
C ILE A 328 21.25 14.20 -26.63
N SER A 329 20.34 14.16 -27.58
CA SER A 329 19.49 13.00 -27.86
C SER A 329 19.80 12.46 -29.25
N ILE A 330 20.21 11.21 -29.33
CA ILE A 330 20.32 10.46 -30.58
C ILE A 330 19.12 9.53 -30.65
N SER A 331 18.27 9.73 -31.65
CA SER A 331 17.06 8.93 -31.85
C SER A 331 17.06 8.25 -33.21
N GLY A 332 16.42 7.10 -33.33
CA GLY A 332 16.36 6.37 -34.60
C GLY A 332 16.14 4.88 -34.43
N VAL A 333 16.49 4.14 -35.48
CA VAL A 333 16.40 2.68 -35.54
C VAL A 333 17.73 2.10 -36.02
N GLY A 334 18.27 1.12 -35.30
CA GLY A 334 19.53 0.45 -35.68
C GLY A 334 20.21 -0.21 -34.49
N ASN A 335 21.52 0.00 -34.37
CA ASN A 335 22.35 -0.49 -33.26
C ASN A 335 22.56 0.56 -32.15
N LEU A 336 21.51 1.31 -31.76
CA LEU A 336 21.59 2.45 -30.83
C LEU A 336 22.38 2.19 -29.54
N LYS A 337 22.35 0.96 -29.00
CA LYS A 337 23.05 0.60 -27.75
C LYS A 337 24.56 0.36 -27.93
N LEU A 338 25.04 0.22 -29.17
CA LEU A 338 26.42 -0.08 -29.52
C LEU A 338 27.16 1.15 -30.07
N ILE A 339 26.51 2.31 -30.12
CA ILE A 339 27.13 3.55 -30.59
C ILE A 339 28.09 4.11 -29.54
N LYS A 340 29.17 4.73 -30.01
CA LYS A 340 30.06 5.53 -29.19
C LYS A 340 29.34 6.79 -28.72
N GLN A 341 29.60 7.15 -27.47
CA GLN A 341 29.10 8.38 -26.88
C GLN A 341 29.58 9.61 -27.69
N PRO A 342 28.72 10.59 -27.99
CA PRO A 342 29.10 11.77 -28.79
C PRO A 342 30.09 12.66 -28.05
N GLU A 343 31.24 12.95 -28.62
CA GLU A 343 32.21 13.86 -28.01
C GLU A 343 31.81 15.33 -28.22
N ILE A 344 31.65 16.08 -27.12
CA ILE A 344 31.45 17.53 -27.18
C ILE A 344 32.80 18.27 -27.10
N LYS A 345 33.00 19.20 -28.04
CA LYS A 345 34.12 20.16 -28.06
C LYS A 345 33.65 21.45 -27.38
N LEU A 346 34.26 21.82 -26.25
CA LEU A 346 33.92 23.04 -25.52
C LEU A 346 35.08 24.05 -25.56
N PRO A 347 34.82 25.35 -25.42
CA PRO A 347 35.88 26.35 -25.21
C PRO A 347 36.72 26.03 -23.95
N LYS A 348 37.97 26.50 -23.92
CA LYS A 348 38.95 26.20 -22.84
C LYS A 348 38.50 26.64 -21.43
N ASP A 349 37.51 27.53 -21.35
CA ASP A 349 36.99 28.08 -20.09
C ASP A 349 35.88 27.23 -19.44
N PHE A 350 35.64 26.00 -19.91
CA PHE A 350 34.59 25.12 -19.38
C PHE A 350 35.17 23.84 -18.78
N ASP A 351 34.73 23.52 -17.57
CA ASP A 351 34.86 22.15 -17.05
C ASP A 351 33.74 21.29 -17.61
N LYS A 352 34.09 20.06 -17.99
CA LYS A 352 33.18 19.06 -18.53
C LYS A 352 33.17 17.83 -17.64
N TYR A 353 31.97 17.38 -17.31
CA TYR A 353 31.76 16.13 -16.57
C TYR A 353 31.23 15.03 -17.49
N ALA A 354 31.40 13.77 -17.07
CA ALA A 354 30.83 12.63 -17.77
C ALA A 354 29.30 12.76 -17.81
N PRO A 355 28.65 12.48 -18.95
CA PRO A 355 27.21 12.66 -19.07
C PRO A 355 26.47 11.55 -18.34
N LYS A 356 25.29 11.89 -17.82
CA LYS A 356 24.31 10.87 -17.44
C LYS A 356 23.69 10.29 -18.72
N VAL A 357 23.80 8.98 -18.89
CA VAL A 357 23.23 8.27 -20.05
C VAL A 357 21.85 7.73 -19.68
N THR A 358 20.83 8.04 -20.48
CA THR A 358 19.47 7.51 -20.34
C THR A 358 19.07 6.75 -21.59
N ASP A 359 18.78 5.45 -21.42
CA ASP A 359 18.28 4.56 -22.47
C ASP A 359 16.75 4.61 -22.52
N LYS A 360 16.19 5.12 -23.63
CA LYS A 360 14.75 5.09 -23.94
C LYS A 360 14.48 4.28 -25.21
N THR A 361 15.19 3.17 -25.37
CA THR A 361 15.05 2.31 -26.53
C THR A 361 14.16 1.09 -26.25
N GLN A 362 13.55 0.58 -27.30
CA GLN A 362 12.75 -0.63 -27.34
C GLN A 362 13.28 -1.52 -28.47
N LEU A 363 13.24 -2.83 -28.25
CA LEU A 363 13.65 -3.79 -29.26
C LEU A 363 12.48 -4.06 -30.21
N THR A 364 12.66 -3.81 -31.50
CA THR A 364 11.64 -4.00 -32.54
C THR A 364 12.14 -4.94 -33.64
N ALA A 365 11.25 -5.30 -34.57
CA ALA A 365 11.58 -6.18 -35.70
C ALA A 365 12.63 -5.58 -36.66
N GLN A 366 12.83 -4.27 -36.63
CA GLN A 366 13.74 -3.52 -37.49
C GLN A 366 15.08 -3.22 -36.80
N GLY A 367 15.23 -3.55 -35.52
CA GLY A 367 16.42 -3.25 -34.72
C GLY A 367 16.05 -2.66 -33.35
N VAL A 368 16.99 -1.98 -32.71
CA VAL A 368 16.72 -1.18 -31.52
C VAL A 368 16.20 0.17 -31.99
N GLU A 369 14.99 0.51 -31.58
CA GLU A 369 14.29 1.76 -31.90
C GLU A 369 14.13 2.62 -30.65
N GLY A 370 14.27 3.94 -30.78
CA GLY A 370 14.01 4.89 -29.70
C GLY A 370 15.11 5.93 -29.59
N SER A 371 15.47 6.30 -28.37
CA SER A 371 16.45 7.37 -28.14
C SER A 371 17.47 7.04 -27.05
N MET A 372 18.73 7.33 -27.33
CA MET A 372 19.81 7.41 -26.34
C MET A 372 20.04 8.88 -25.99
N ILE A 373 19.92 9.22 -24.70
CA ILE A 373 20.02 10.60 -24.21
C ILE A 373 21.28 10.73 -23.35
N TYR A 374 22.11 11.72 -23.66
CA TYR A 374 23.35 12.06 -22.98
C TYR A 374 23.21 13.44 -22.34
N ASP A 375 23.11 13.49 -21.03
CA ASP A 375 22.99 14.72 -20.25
C ASP A 375 24.36 15.16 -19.73
N TYR A 376 25.02 16.06 -20.45
CA TYR A 376 26.31 16.64 -20.07
C TYR A 376 26.14 17.78 -19.06
N ILE A 377 26.95 17.78 -18.01
CA ILE A 377 27.11 18.93 -17.11
C ILE A 377 28.39 19.66 -17.52
N ILE A 378 28.26 20.95 -17.81
CA ILE A 378 29.38 21.83 -18.13
C ILE A 378 29.36 23.03 -17.18
N VAL A 379 30.53 23.56 -16.81
CA VAL A 379 30.63 24.66 -15.84
C VAL A 379 31.57 25.74 -16.39
N PRO A 380 31.12 26.98 -16.62
CA PRO A 380 32.00 28.06 -17.09
C PRO A 380 32.85 28.64 -15.95
N ARG A 381 34.11 28.92 -16.25
CA ARG A 381 35.07 29.54 -15.32
C ARG A 381 35.16 31.06 -15.46
N ASN A 382 35.00 31.58 -16.67
CA ASN A 382 35.19 32.99 -16.98
C ASN A 382 33.90 33.66 -17.48
N VAL A 383 33.82 34.98 -17.29
CA VAL A 383 32.70 35.84 -17.76
C VAL A 383 32.88 36.08 -19.25
N GLY A 384 31.80 36.00 -20.02
CA GLY A 384 31.85 36.26 -21.46
C GLY A 384 30.64 35.69 -22.21
N GLN A 385 30.59 35.98 -23.50
CA GLN A 385 29.68 35.31 -24.42
C GLN A 385 30.43 34.15 -25.09
N TYR A 386 29.87 32.95 -24.97
CA TYR A 386 30.45 31.72 -25.49
C TYR A 386 29.52 31.09 -26.52
N ASP A 387 30.10 30.62 -27.62
CA ASP A 387 29.42 29.79 -28.60
C ASP A 387 29.77 28.32 -28.34
N ILE A 388 28.75 27.52 -28.01
CA ILE A 388 28.86 26.06 -27.92
C ILE A 388 28.70 25.51 -29.33
N PRO A 389 29.75 24.88 -29.90
CA PRO A 389 29.71 24.44 -31.29
C PRO A 389 28.73 23.26 -31.48
N PRO A 390 28.25 23.05 -32.72
CA PRO A 390 27.48 21.88 -33.09
C PRO A 390 28.19 20.57 -32.71
N VAL A 391 27.42 19.60 -32.23
CA VAL A 391 27.92 18.25 -32.00
C VAL A 391 27.65 17.42 -33.26
N GLU A 392 28.71 16.92 -33.86
CA GLU A 392 28.65 16.08 -35.05
C GLU A 392 28.48 14.61 -34.66
N PHE A 393 27.67 13.89 -35.44
CA PHE A 393 27.47 12.46 -35.31
C PHE A 393 27.54 11.82 -36.70
N VAL A 394 28.59 11.03 -36.91
CA VAL A 394 28.83 10.31 -38.16
C VAL A 394 28.38 8.87 -37.99
N TYR A 395 27.47 8.41 -38.85
CA TYR A 395 26.94 7.05 -38.83
C TYR A 395 26.83 6.49 -40.25
N TYR A 396 26.65 5.17 -40.36
CA TYR A 396 26.40 4.49 -41.62
C TYR A 396 24.90 4.36 -41.84
N ASP A 397 24.37 5.06 -42.85
CA ASP A 397 22.95 5.06 -43.18
C ASP A 397 22.63 3.87 -44.09
N THR A 398 21.99 2.86 -43.51
CA THR A 398 21.70 1.60 -44.22
C THR A 398 20.84 1.76 -45.49
N PRO A 399 19.84 2.68 -45.57
CA PRO A 399 19.07 2.87 -46.80
C PRO A 399 19.86 3.55 -47.92
N SER A 400 20.79 4.47 -47.60
CA SER A 400 21.62 5.14 -48.61
C SER A 400 22.99 4.50 -48.83
N ASN A 401 23.27 3.38 -48.15
CA ASN A 401 24.50 2.60 -48.21
C ASN A 401 25.79 3.43 -48.10
N SER A 402 25.75 4.53 -47.34
CA SER A 402 26.80 5.56 -47.27
C SER A 402 26.87 6.18 -45.87
N TYR A 403 28.03 6.75 -45.55
CA TYR A 403 28.20 7.49 -44.30
C TYR A 403 27.47 8.83 -44.37
N ARG A 404 26.71 9.16 -43.33
CA ARG A 404 26.07 10.46 -43.14
C ARG A 404 26.59 11.14 -41.89
N THR A 405 26.82 12.44 -42.01
CA THR A 405 27.14 13.32 -40.88
C THR A 405 25.91 14.16 -40.57
N ILE A 406 25.39 14.04 -39.36
CA ILE A 406 24.33 14.91 -38.85
C ILE A 406 24.87 15.73 -37.68
N SER A 407 24.42 16.97 -37.54
CA SER A 407 24.91 17.89 -36.51
C SER A 407 23.77 18.57 -35.76
N THR A 408 24.01 18.92 -34.51
CA THR A 408 23.08 19.75 -33.73
C THR A 408 23.15 21.21 -34.15
N GLN A 409 22.25 22.05 -33.63
CA GLN A 409 22.42 23.51 -33.73
C GLN A 409 23.47 24.00 -32.71
N PRO A 410 24.20 25.09 -33.03
CA PRO A 410 25.06 25.76 -32.06
C PRO A 410 24.23 26.51 -31.00
N PHE A 411 24.78 26.72 -29.81
CA PHE A 411 24.13 27.50 -28.75
C PHE A 411 24.97 28.70 -28.34
N LYS A 412 24.31 29.86 -28.19
CA LYS A 412 24.92 31.04 -27.59
C LYS A 412 24.65 31.06 -26.08
N LEU A 413 25.70 31.16 -25.28
CA LEU A 413 25.64 31.16 -23.82
C LEU A 413 26.25 32.44 -23.27
N ASN A 414 25.44 33.23 -22.55
CA ASN A 414 25.89 34.45 -21.88
C ASN A 414 26.25 34.17 -20.42
N VAL A 415 27.54 34.26 -20.08
CA VAL A 415 28.04 34.02 -18.72
C VAL A 415 28.34 35.36 -18.05
N THR A 416 27.60 35.66 -17.00
CA THR A 416 27.73 36.89 -16.20
C THR A 416 28.57 36.65 -14.93
N LYS A 417 29.08 37.72 -14.32
CA LYS A 417 29.93 37.62 -13.11
C LYS A 417 29.15 37.00 -11.94
N GLY A 418 29.62 35.86 -11.46
CA GLY A 418 29.12 35.25 -10.22
C GLY A 418 29.67 35.96 -8.98
N ASN A 419 28.92 35.92 -7.88
CA ASN A 419 29.45 36.28 -6.57
C ASN A 419 30.49 35.21 -6.23
N GLY A 420 31.75 35.56 -6.01
CA GLY A 420 32.91 34.64 -5.87
C GLY A 420 32.85 33.59 -4.74
N ALA A 421 31.67 33.21 -4.26
CA ALA A 421 31.44 31.94 -3.62
C ALA A 421 31.53 30.84 -4.69
N THR A 422 32.50 29.95 -4.57
CA THR A 422 32.46 28.62 -5.19
C THR A 422 31.22 27.89 -4.66
N ASN A 423 30.07 28.18 -5.27
CA ASN A 423 28.87 27.38 -5.12
C ASN A 423 29.20 26.04 -5.77
N THR A 424 29.63 25.09 -4.96
CA THR A 424 29.74 23.69 -5.34
C THR A 424 28.44 23.27 -6.01
N VAL A 425 28.57 22.51 -7.09
CA VAL A 425 27.53 21.96 -7.97
C VAL A 425 26.44 21.14 -7.23
N SER A 426 26.52 21.03 -5.90
CA SER A 426 25.60 20.34 -4.99
C SER A 426 24.17 20.89 -4.97
N ASN A 427 23.92 22.16 -5.31
CA ASN A 427 22.58 22.76 -5.15
C ASN A 427 21.65 22.74 -6.39
N PHE A 428 22.07 22.16 -7.52
CA PHE A 428 21.19 21.91 -8.68
C PHE A 428 20.77 20.44 -8.84
N SER A 429 21.15 19.56 -7.89
CA SER A 429 20.87 18.12 -7.90
C SER A 429 19.85 17.67 -6.84
N ALA A 430 18.80 18.45 -6.60
CA ALA A 430 17.61 17.96 -5.91
C ALA A 430 16.45 17.97 -6.92
N LYS A 431 16.30 16.93 -7.73
CA LYS A 431 15.83 15.61 -7.30
C LYS A 431 16.42 14.46 -8.13
N GLU A 432 17.01 13.51 -7.40
CA GLU A 432 17.19 12.08 -7.74
C GLU A 432 18.47 11.62 -8.50
N ASN A 433 19.65 12.17 -8.19
CA ASN A 433 20.93 11.59 -8.64
C ASN A 433 21.97 11.32 -7.53
N ASP A 434 21.69 11.62 -6.25
CA ASP A 434 22.59 11.30 -5.13
C ASP A 434 21.78 10.89 -3.90
N ILE A 435 22.43 10.24 -2.93
CA ILE A 435 21.85 9.89 -1.64
C ILE A 435 21.44 11.15 -0.86
N ARG A 436 20.39 11.05 -0.06
CA ARG A 436 19.93 12.11 0.85
C ARG A 436 20.97 12.36 1.94
N GLU A 437 21.10 13.62 2.35
CA GLU A 437 22.09 14.05 3.34
C GLU A 437 21.93 13.37 4.71
N ILE A 438 22.98 13.48 5.54
CA ILE A 438 22.98 13.04 6.93
C ILE A 438 21.91 13.78 7.74
N LYS A 439 21.32 13.10 8.72
CA LYS A 439 20.47 13.76 9.73
C LYS A 439 21.37 14.48 10.73
N ARG A 440 20.97 15.67 11.18
CA ARG A 440 21.72 16.51 12.13
C ARG A 440 20.95 16.66 13.44
N GLY A 441 21.66 16.99 14.52
CA GLY A 441 21.08 17.20 15.85
C GLY A 441 21.44 16.09 16.84
N ASN A 442 21.06 16.25 18.09
CA ASN A 442 21.29 15.22 19.10
C ASN A 442 20.43 13.98 18.79
N VAL A 443 20.96 12.80 19.11
CA VAL A 443 20.26 11.54 18.90
C VAL A 443 19.96 10.94 20.26
N ASP A 444 18.70 10.66 20.53
CA ASP A 444 18.28 9.99 21.76
C ASP A 444 18.93 8.61 21.83
N SER A 445 19.46 8.26 23.00
CA SER A 445 19.96 6.90 23.26
C SER A 445 18.80 5.93 23.13
N TYR A 446 18.85 5.11 22.08
CA TYR A 446 18.09 3.87 22.01
C TYR A 446 19.10 2.75 22.14
N ASP A 447 18.97 1.95 23.19
CA ASP A 447 19.56 0.62 23.20
C ASP A 447 18.56 -0.31 22.51
N ILE A 448 19.02 -1.14 21.57
CA ILE A 448 18.17 -2.14 20.90
C ILE A 448 17.52 -3.09 21.92
N HIS A 449 18.12 -3.22 23.11
CA HIS A 449 17.58 -4.02 24.21
C HIS A 449 16.66 -3.27 25.17
N GLN A 450 16.50 -1.94 25.04
CA GLN A 450 15.60 -1.12 25.85
C GLN A 450 14.58 -0.38 24.97
N SER A 451 13.79 -1.14 24.19
CA SER A 451 12.59 -0.58 23.56
C SER A 451 11.64 -0.04 24.63
N PHE A 452 10.99 1.10 24.37
CA PHE A 452 9.92 1.59 25.25
C PHE A 452 8.79 0.57 25.34
N PHE A 453 8.46 -0.11 24.24
CA PHE A 453 7.50 -1.21 24.26
C PHE A 453 7.96 -2.39 25.15
N GLU A 454 7.11 -2.78 26.10
CA GLU A 454 7.36 -3.76 27.20
C GLU A 454 8.31 -3.29 28.32
N SER A 455 8.74 -2.04 28.32
CA SER A 455 9.47 -1.46 29.46
C SER A 455 8.59 -1.35 30.72
N THR A 456 9.21 -1.21 31.88
CA THR A 456 8.49 -0.96 33.14
C THR A 456 7.67 0.33 33.08
N THR A 457 8.19 1.37 32.42
CA THR A 457 7.50 2.65 32.22
C THR A 457 6.28 2.49 31.31
N TYR A 458 6.37 1.69 30.24
CA TYR A 458 5.22 1.37 29.38
C TYR A 458 4.08 0.70 30.14
N TRP A 459 4.38 -0.33 30.95
CA TRP A 459 3.36 -1.01 31.75
C TRP A 459 2.74 -0.07 32.81
N LEU A 460 3.54 0.78 33.45
CA LEU A 460 3.03 1.79 34.37
C LEU A 460 2.07 2.78 33.67
N LEU A 461 2.38 3.20 32.45
CA LEU A 461 1.53 4.09 31.64
C LEU A 461 0.24 3.44 31.12
N ILE A 462 0.16 2.10 31.09
CA ILE A 462 -1.09 1.39 30.81
C ILE A 462 -1.93 1.23 32.08
N ILE A 463 -1.30 0.81 33.18
CA ILE A 463 -2.00 0.50 34.44
C ILE A 463 -2.58 1.78 35.07
N LEU A 464 -1.86 2.90 35.01
CA LEU A 464 -2.29 4.16 35.63
C LEU A 464 -3.62 4.70 35.05
N PRO A 465 -3.83 4.84 33.73
CA PRO A 465 -5.12 5.22 33.16
C PRO A 465 -6.26 4.25 33.54
N ILE A 466 -6.00 2.94 33.57
CA ILE A 466 -7.02 1.95 33.94
C ILE A 466 -7.42 2.10 35.42
N GLY A 467 -6.43 2.28 36.32
CA GLY A 467 -6.68 2.52 37.73
C GLY A 467 -7.44 3.82 37.99
N THR A 468 -7.04 4.92 37.32
CA THR A 468 -7.75 6.21 37.42
C THR A 468 -9.18 6.11 36.89
N PHE A 469 -9.42 5.38 35.79
CA PHE A 469 -10.75 5.11 35.28
C PHE A 469 -11.61 4.34 36.30
N GLY A 470 -11.06 3.31 36.96
CA GLY A 470 -11.76 2.56 38.01
C GLY A 470 -12.17 3.43 39.20
N ILE A 471 -11.28 4.33 39.65
CA ILE A 471 -11.57 5.30 40.73
C ILE A 471 -12.66 6.27 40.29
N LEU A 472 -12.58 6.81 39.07
CA LEU A 472 -13.58 7.73 38.52
C LEU A 472 -14.95 7.05 38.39
N LEU A 473 -15.00 5.82 37.89
CA LEU A 473 -16.23 5.06 37.77
C LEU A 473 -16.89 4.86 39.15
N PHE A 474 -16.10 4.48 40.17
CA PHE A 474 -16.59 4.36 41.54
C PHE A 474 -17.12 5.70 42.09
N ALA A 475 -16.36 6.79 41.92
CA ALA A 475 -16.76 8.12 42.38
C ALA A 475 -18.04 8.62 41.68
N PHE A 476 -18.15 8.45 40.36
CA PHE A 476 -19.35 8.83 39.61
C PHE A 476 -20.54 7.94 39.93
N ARG A 477 -20.34 6.64 40.16
CA ARG A 477 -21.41 5.72 40.58
C ARG A 477 -21.94 6.08 41.97
N LYS A 478 -21.05 6.46 42.90
CA LYS A 478 -21.43 6.99 44.22
C LYS A 478 -22.24 8.28 44.08
N ARG A 479 -21.79 9.22 43.25
CA ARG A 479 -22.48 10.50 43.00
C ARG A 479 -23.83 10.34 42.32
N ALA A 480 -23.95 9.40 41.38
CA ALA A 480 -25.21 9.07 40.73
C ALA A 480 -26.23 8.48 41.72
N LYS A 481 -25.77 7.64 42.65
CA LYS A 481 -26.60 7.12 43.75
C LYS A 481 -27.04 8.23 44.72
N GLU A 482 -26.16 9.17 45.05
CA GLU A 482 -26.48 10.34 45.89
C GLU A 482 -27.42 11.34 45.21
N ASN A 483 -27.33 11.52 43.89
CA ASN A 483 -28.23 12.39 43.13
C ASN A 483 -29.60 11.75 42.84
N ALA A 484 -29.69 10.42 42.84
CA ALA A 484 -30.96 9.69 42.75
C ALA A 484 -31.77 9.78 44.06
N ASP A 485 -31.14 10.16 45.17
CA ASP A 485 -31.81 10.45 46.44
C ASP A 485 -32.38 11.88 46.45
N VAL A 486 -33.53 12.03 45.80
CA VAL A 486 -34.30 13.29 45.72
C VAL A 486 -34.66 13.82 47.13
N ILE A 487 -34.80 12.93 48.10
CA ILE A 487 -35.19 13.23 49.48
C ILE A 487 -34.00 13.87 50.23
N GLY A 488 -32.81 13.28 50.15
CA GLY A 488 -31.58 13.88 50.71
C GLY A 488 -31.16 15.19 50.03
N ALA A 489 -31.51 15.39 48.76
CA ALA A 489 -31.20 16.63 48.02
C ALA A 489 -32.04 17.84 48.48
N LYS A 490 -33.28 17.64 48.92
CA LYS A 490 -34.12 18.70 49.51
C LYS A 490 -33.53 19.17 50.85
N GLY A 491 -33.16 18.23 51.73
CA GLY A 491 -32.54 18.57 53.02
C GLY A 491 -31.20 19.31 52.92
N LYS A 492 -30.36 18.99 51.92
CA LYS A 492 -29.11 19.73 51.66
C LYS A 492 -29.34 21.16 51.15
N LYS A 493 -30.50 21.45 50.54
CA LYS A 493 -30.86 22.78 50.02
C LYS A 493 -31.67 23.62 51.01
N ALA A 494 -32.22 23.02 52.06
CA ALA A 494 -33.08 23.66 53.06
C ALA A 494 -32.46 24.96 53.62
N ASN A 495 -31.19 24.93 54.04
CA ASN A 495 -30.48 26.12 54.55
C ASN A 495 -30.41 27.26 53.53
N LYS A 496 -30.17 26.93 52.25
CA LYS A 496 -30.09 27.93 51.19
C LYS A 496 -31.45 28.57 50.93
N VAL A 497 -32.53 27.79 50.99
CA VAL A 497 -33.90 28.29 50.86
C VAL A 497 -34.28 29.16 52.06
N ALA A 498 -33.98 28.71 53.28
CA ALA A 498 -34.20 29.44 54.51
C ALA A 498 -33.49 30.80 54.51
N ASN A 499 -32.19 30.83 54.19
CA ASN A 499 -31.43 32.08 54.07
C ASN A 499 -31.99 33.03 53.00
N LYS A 500 -32.49 32.51 51.87
CA LYS A 500 -33.13 33.34 50.85
C LYS A 500 -34.41 34.00 51.39
N ARG A 501 -35.22 33.24 52.15
CA ARG A 501 -36.43 33.75 52.81
C ARG A 501 -36.11 34.73 53.93
N LEU A 502 -35.14 34.44 54.79
CA LEU A 502 -34.65 35.35 55.82
C LEU A 502 -34.11 36.65 55.22
N LYS A 503 -33.39 36.60 54.09
CA LYS A 503 -32.97 37.83 53.39
C LYS A 503 -34.17 38.66 52.91
N LYS A 504 -35.24 38.00 52.44
CA LYS A 504 -36.48 38.67 52.06
C LYS A 504 -37.19 39.27 53.29
N ALA A 505 -37.26 38.52 54.40
CA ALA A 505 -37.78 39.01 55.66
C ALA A 505 -37.02 40.25 56.14
N LYS A 506 -35.68 40.24 56.10
CA LYS A 506 -34.87 41.43 56.42
C LYS A 506 -35.25 42.66 55.59
N GLY A 507 -35.48 42.50 54.29
CA GLY A 507 -35.96 43.59 53.44
C GLY A 507 -37.36 44.09 53.82
N LEU A 508 -38.27 43.20 54.22
CA LEU A 508 -39.61 43.57 54.70
C LEU A 508 -39.56 44.30 56.05
N MET A 509 -38.60 43.92 56.91
CA MET A 509 -38.33 44.60 58.18
C MET A 509 -37.81 46.03 57.96
N GLU A 510 -36.89 46.23 57.01
CA GLU A 510 -36.38 47.56 56.63
C GLU A 510 -37.47 48.46 56.01
N LEU A 511 -38.48 47.87 55.38
CA LEU A 511 -39.64 48.56 54.82
C LEU A 511 -40.78 48.82 55.82
N GLY A 512 -40.65 48.34 57.08
CA GLY A 512 -41.69 48.46 58.11
C GLY A 512 -42.95 47.64 57.83
N ASN A 513 -42.87 46.60 56.98
CA ASN A 513 -44.04 45.76 56.69
C ASN A 513 -44.14 44.60 57.67
N HIS A 514 -44.80 44.88 58.79
CA HIS A 514 -44.78 44.04 59.98
C HIS A 514 -45.40 42.65 59.79
N HIS A 515 -46.58 42.60 59.17
CA HIS A 515 -47.31 41.35 58.98
C HIS A 515 -46.61 40.42 57.98
N GLU A 516 -46.09 40.98 56.88
CA GLU A 516 -45.37 40.19 55.87
C GLU A 516 -44.01 39.70 56.36
N PHE A 517 -43.37 40.46 57.27
CA PHE A 517 -42.11 40.05 57.90
C PHE A 517 -42.29 38.74 58.68
N TYR A 518 -43.21 38.70 59.66
CA TYR A 518 -43.39 37.53 60.51
C TYR A 518 -43.87 36.31 59.70
N ASP A 519 -44.71 36.49 58.69
CA ASP A 519 -45.13 35.41 57.79
C ASP A 519 -43.94 34.82 56.98
N GLU A 520 -43.01 35.66 56.51
CA GLU A 520 -41.85 35.18 55.77
C GLU A 520 -40.80 34.51 56.66
N VAL A 521 -40.61 34.98 57.91
CA VAL A 521 -39.75 34.31 58.92
C VAL A 521 -40.35 32.95 59.33
N LEU A 522 -41.66 32.91 59.58
CA LEU A 522 -42.37 31.67 59.91
C LEU A 522 -42.26 30.63 58.78
N LYS A 523 -42.45 31.06 57.53
CA LYS A 523 -42.22 30.22 56.33
C LYS A 523 -40.78 29.75 56.19
N ALA A 524 -39.81 30.56 56.62
CA ALA A 524 -38.40 30.18 56.60
C ALA A 524 -38.10 29.08 57.62
N LEU A 525 -38.62 29.20 58.86
CA LEU A 525 -38.41 28.24 59.95
C LEU A 525 -39.09 26.89 59.66
N TRP A 526 -40.39 26.89 59.39
CA TRP A 526 -41.14 25.66 59.08
C TRP A 526 -40.63 24.99 57.80
N GLY A 527 -40.36 25.77 56.76
CA GLY A 527 -39.80 25.25 55.52
C GLY A 527 -38.39 24.67 55.71
N TYR A 528 -37.55 25.30 56.54
CA TYR A 528 -36.22 24.80 56.85
C TYR A 528 -36.27 23.42 57.52
N VAL A 529 -37.01 23.27 58.62
CA VAL A 529 -37.06 21.99 59.34
C VAL A 529 -37.81 20.92 58.55
N GLY A 530 -38.91 21.26 57.89
CA GLY A 530 -39.65 20.33 57.04
C GLY A 530 -38.78 19.74 55.93
N ASP A 531 -38.03 20.58 55.22
CA ASP A 531 -37.11 20.12 54.16
C ASP A 531 -35.86 19.43 54.72
N LYS A 532 -35.27 19.94 55.82
CA LYS A 532 -34.03 19.43 56.42
C LYS A 532 -34.20 18.07 57.07
N MET A 533 -35.33 17.87 57.76
CA MET A 533 -35.65 16.67 58.53
C MET A 533 -36.64 15.75 57.80
N ASN A 534 -37.01 16.10 56.57
CA ASN A 534 -37.95 15.38 55.72
C ASN A 534 -39.27 15.03 56.45
N ILE A 535 -39.86 16.03 57.09
CA ILE A 535 -41.13 15.90 57.82
C ILE A 535 -42.27 16.22 56.83
N PRO A 536 -43.24 15.30 56.63
CA PRO A 536 -44.46 15.61 55.91
C PRO A 536 -45.18 16.81 56.55
N VAL A 537 -45.84 17.65 55.73
CA VAL A 537 -46.54 18.84 56.22
C VAL A 537 -47.60 18.50 57.28
N GLU A 538 -48.17 17.30 57.21
CA GLU A 538 -49.17 16.77 58.15
C GLU A 538 -48.61 16.45 59.54
N GLU A 539 -47.31 16.17 59.64
CA GLU A 539 -46.60 15.86 60.89
C GLU A 539 -45.81 17.05 61.45
N LEU A 540 -45.96 18.22 60.83
CA LEU A 540 -45.20 19.41 61.14
C LEU A 540 -45.77 20.09 62.42
N SER A 541 -45.41 19.56 63.59
CA SER A 541 -45.79 20.08 64.92
C SER A 541 -44.56 20.44 65.77
N ARG A 542 -44.75 21.24 66.82
CA ARG A 542 -43.66 21.69 67.73
C ARG A 542 -43.02 20.52 68.46
N GLU A 543 -43.86 19.57 68.89
CA GLU A 543 -43.47 18.35 69.59
C GLU A 543 -42.62 17.47 68.67
N ASN A 544 -43.08 17.26 67.44
CA ASN A 544 -42.38 16.44 66.45
C ASN A 544 -41.06 17.10 65.99
N ILE A 545 -41.03 18.44 65.88
CA ILE A 545 -39.80 19.18 65.57
C ILE A 545 -38.80 19.03 66.72
N SER A 546 -39.24 19.21 67.96
CA SER A 546 -38.38 19.07 69.15
C SER A 546 -37.80 17.66 69.24
N GLU A 547 -38.64 16.63 69.13
CA GLU A 547 -38.22 15.22 69.16
C GLU A 547 -37.23 14.90 68.02
N LYS A 548 -37.53 15.36 66.79
CA LYS A 548 -36.63 15.16 65.65
C LYS A 548 -35.33 15.95 65.77
N LEU A 549 -35.31 17.14 66.37
CA LEU A 549 -34.04 17.87 66.57
C LEU A 549 -33.21 17.26 67.72
N GLN A 550 -33.86 16.76 68.78
CA GLN A 550 -33.20 16.06 69.88
C GLN A 550 -32.53 14.77 69.42
N THR A 551 -33.18 13.99 68.54
CA THR A 551 -32.57 12.78 67.96
C THR A 551 -31.28 13.07 67.16
N TYR A 552 -31.13 14.29 66.64
CA TYR A 552 -29.91 14.75 65.96
C TYR A 552 -28.92 15.47 66.88
N HIS A 553 -29.08 15.34 68.21
CA HIS A 553 -28.17 15.87 69.23
C HIS A 553 -28.03 17.39 69.21
N VAL A 554 -29.06 18.11 68.73
CA VAL A 554 -29.15 19.56 68.92
C VAL A 554 -29.43 19.82 70.40
N ASP A 555 -28.72 20.75 71.01
CA ASP A 555 -28.89 21.05 72.43
C ASP A 555 -30.26 21.68 72.72
N HIS A 556 -30.72 21.51 73.94
CA HIS A 556 -32.06 21.91 74.35
C HIS A 556 -32.26 23.44 74.29
N ALA A 557 -31.18 24.23 74.39
CA ALA A 557 -31.25 25.68 74.30
C ALA A 557 -31.50 26.13 72.86
N THR A 558 -30.81 25.55 71.88
CA THR A 558 -31.05 25.82 70.45
C THR A 558 -32.44 25.37 70.01
N ILE A 559 -32.93 24.22 70.48
CA ILE A 559 -34.29 23.76 70.18
C ILE A 559 -35.33 24.71 70.77
N SER A 560 -35.15 25.11 72.04
CA SER A 560 -36.05 26.08 72.68
C SER A 560 -36.03 27.42 71.93
N MET A 561 -34.86 27.91 71.53
CA MET A 561 -34.73 29.16 70.77
C MET A 561 -35.43 29.08 69.40
N PHE A 562 -35.36 27.93 68.73
CA PHE A 562 -36.04 27.69 67.46
C PHE A 562 -37.57 27.70 67.62
N ILE A 563 -38.10 27.00 68.63
CA ILE A 563 -39.55 26.95 68.91
C ILE A 563 -40.07 28.31 69.37
N SER A 564 -39.34 29.01 70.25
CA SER A 564 -39.72 30.35 70.68
C SER A 564 -39.77 31.36 69.52
N ALA A 565 -38.89 31.22 68.52
CA ALA A 565 -38.96 32.05 67.32
C ALA A 565 -40.21 31.78 66.46
N ILE A 566 -40.68 30.52 66.42
CA ILE A 566 -41.96 30.15 65.78
C ILE A 566 -43.13 30.75 66.56
N ASP A 567 -43.13 30.57 67.89
CA ASP A 567 -44.19 31.06 68.79
C ASP A 567 -44.33 32.58 68.70
N GLU A 568 -43.22 33.30 68.70
CA GLU A 568 -43.21 34.76 68.57
C GLU A 568 -43.78 35.21 67.22
N CYS A 569 -43.40 34.55 66.12
CA CYS A 569 -43.96 34.86 64.80
C CYS A 569 -45.46 34.59 64.72
N GLU A 570 -45.96 33.53 65.38
CA GLU A 570 -47.39 33.23 65.42
C GLU A 570 -48.14 34.20 66.35
N TYR A 571 -47.60 34.51 67.52
CA TYR A 571 -48.19 35.44 68.48
C TYR A 571 -48.38 36.83 67.87
N GLU A 572 -47.33 37.39 67.28
CA GLU A 572 -47.37 38.70 66.63
C GLU A 572 -48.27 38.74 65.38
N ARG A 573 -48.59 37.58 64.79
CA ARG A 573 -49.59 37.48 63.71
C ARG A 573 -51.03 37.63 64.22
N TYR A 574 -51.30 37.28 65.48
CA TYR A 574 -52.66 37.26 66.05
C TYR A 574 -52.91 38.38 67.07
N ALA A 575 -51.87 38.89 67.73
CA ALA A 575 -51.95 39.95 68.74
C ALA A 575 -50.76 40.92 68.59
N PRO A 576 -50.82 41.92 67.69
CA PRO A 576 -49.69 42.80 67.42
C PRO A 576 -49.29 43.63 68.66
N GLY A 577 -48.05 43.46 69.10
CA GLY A 577 -47.42 44.14 70.23
C GLY A 577 -46.53 45.32 69.83
N ASP A 578 -45.51 45.64 70.64
CA ASP A 578 -44.58 46.76 70.40
C ASP A 578 -43.66 46.50 69.19
N VAL A 579 -43.62 47.47 68.28
CA VAL A 579 -43.58 47.22 66.83
C VAL A 579 -42.15 47.13 66.26
N ALA A 580 -41.14 47.72 66.91
CA ALA A 580 -39.78 47.82 66.37
C ALA A 580 -38.72 46.97 67.10
N GLY A 581 -38.90 46.71 68.41
CA GLY A 581 -37.96 45.93 69.21
C GLY A 581 -38.06 44.42 68.98
N ASN A 582 -39.27 43.92 68.74
CA ASN A 582 -39.54 42.48 68.63
C ASN A 582 -39.08 41.88 67.29
N MET A 583 -39.03 42.67 66.21
CA MET A 583 -38.65 42.17 64.88
C MET A 583 -37.18 41.80 64.76
N ASN A 584 -36.29 42.67 65.20
CA ASN A 584 -34.85 42.40 65.19
C ASN A 584 -34.53 41.19 66.07
N LYS A 585 -35.14 41.14 67.27
CA LYS A 585 -34.97 40.02 68.20
C LYS A 585 -35.44 38.69 67.60
N THR A 586 -36.60 38.68 66.95
CA THR A 586 -37.16 37.46 66.31
C THR A 586 -36.33 37.03 65.10
N PHE A 587 -35.87 37.99 64.29
CA PHE A 587 -34.99 37.73 63.15
C PHE A 587 -33.68 37.10 63.59
N ASP A 588 -33.02 37.70 64.59
CA ASP A 588 -31.74 37.24 65.11
C ASP A 588 -31.89 35.87 65.79
N ALA A 589 -32.98 35.64 66.54
CA ALA A 589 -33.29 34.33 67.12
C ALA A 589 -33.49 33.25 66.05
N ALA A 590 -34.29 33.53 65.01
CA ALA A 590 -34.53 32.61 63.91
C ALA A 590 -33.25 32.28 63.12
N MET A 591 -32.43 33.29 62.83
CA MET A 591 -31.14 33.12 62.14
C MET A 591 -30.16 32.30 62.98
N THR A 592 -30.03 32.64 64.27
CA THR A 592 -29.10 31.98 65.20
C THR A 592 -29.51 30.52 65.41
N ALA A 593 -30.80 30.25 65.59
CA ALA A 593 -31.31 28.89 65.73
C ALA A 593 -31.05 28.03 64.48
N ILE A 594 -31.29 28.55 63.27
CA ILE A 594 -30.97 27.82 62.02
C ILE A 594 -29.46 27.58 61.90
N MET A 595 -28.64 28.57 62.24
CA MET A 595 -27.19 28.47 62.19
C MET A 595 -26.64 27.42 63.16
N ASP A 596 -27.13 27.40 64.41
CA ASP A 596 -26.68 26.46 65.43
C ASP A 596 -27.10 25.02 65.10
N ILE A 597 -28.34 24.84 64.61
CA ILE A 597 -28.80 23.55 64.08
C ILE A 597 -27.89 23.09 62.93
N GLU A 598 -27.54 23.98 62.00
CA GLU A 598 -26.63 23.64 60.89
C GLU A 598 -25.21 23.31 61.37
N ASN A 599 -24.71 23.99 62.40
CA ASN A 599 -23.38 23.72 62.96
C ASN A 599 -23.30 22.33 63.59
N VAL A 600 -24.38 21.90 64.26
CA VAL A 600 -24.49 20.53 64.81
C VAL A 600 -24.60 19.51 63.67
N MET A 601 -25.40 19.80 62.65
CA MET A 601 -25.70 18.85 61.57
C MET A 601 -24.62 18.72 60.49
N ASN A 602 -23.80 19.75 60.22
CA ASN A 602 -22.79 19.76 59.16
C ASN A 602 -21.34 19.67 59.68
N LYS A 603 -21.00 18.65 60.48
CA LYS A 603 -19.58 18.32 60.76
C LYS A 603 -18.88 17.97 59.44
N LYS A 604 -18.05 18.90 58.96
CA LYS A 604 -17.47 18.99 57.60
C LYS A 604 -16.86 17.68 57.07
N GLN A 605 -17.47 17.07 56.06
CA GLN A 605 -16.74 16.25 55.10
C GLN A 605 -16.02 17.17 54.10
N LYS A 606 -14.69 17.23 54.18
CA LYS A 606 -13.86 17.86 53.16
C LYS A 606 -14.02 17.10 51.85
N HIS A 607 -14.71 17.73 50.89
CA HIS A 607 -14.75 17.25 49.52
C HIS A 607 -13.42 17.60 48.83
N TYR A 608 -12.57 16.58 48.65
CA TYR A 608 -11.46 16.67 47.71
C TYR A 608 -12.03 16.56 46.29
N THR A 609 -11.97 17.66 45.56
CA THR A 609 -12.49 17.81 44.20
C THR A 609 -11.67 17.00 43.18
N PRO A 610 -12.26 16.63 42.03
CA PRO A 610 -11.66 15.84 40.94
C PRO A 610 -10.44 16.47 40.24
N PHE A 611 -9.95 17.61 40.74
CA PHE A 611 -8.82 18.35 40.19
C PHE A 611 -7.48 17.62 40.39
N ILE A 612 -7.32 16.91 41.51
CA ILE A 612 -6.10 16.12 41.79
C ILE A 612 -6.01 14.92 40.83
N VAL A 613 -7.15 14.32 40.45
CA VAL A 613 -7.19 13.20 39.48
C VAL A 613 -6.88 13.69 38.06
N TRP A 614 -7.36 14.87 37.68
CA TRP A 614 -6.97 15.52 36.42
C TRP A 614 -5.48 15.88 36.38
N ALA A 615 -4.90 16.32 37.50
CA ALA A 615 -3.48 16.63 37.61
C ALA A 615 -2.59 15.36 37.53
N ILE A 616 -3.04 14.24 38.11
CA ILE A 616 -2.35 12.94 37.98
C ILE A 616 -2.45 12.41 36.54
N PHE A 617 -3.59 12.61 35.87
CA PHE A 617 -3.78 12.27 34.46
C PHE A 617 -2.85 13.09 33.54
N LEU A 618 -2.70 14.39 33.80
CA LEU A 618 -1.83 15.29 33.05
C LEU A 618 -0.33 15.08 33.35
N GLY A 619 0.02 14.71 34.59
CA GLY A 619 1.39 14.44 35.02
C GLY A 619 1.99 13.15 34.45
N SER A 620 1.16 12.22 33.99
CA SER A 620 1.60 10.98 33.31
C SER A 620 2.15 11.19 31.89
N LEU A 621 2.05 12.41 31.34
CA LEU A 621 2.56 12.78 30.03
C LEU A 621 3.99 13.33 30.05
N LEU A 622 4.69 13.31 31.19
CA LEU A 622 6.08 13.78 31.24
C LEU A 622 6.99 12.78 30.50
N PRO A 623 7.61 13.17 29.38
CA PRO A 623 8.54 12.29 28.68
C PRO A 623 9.73 12.03 29.60
N THR A 624 10.06 10.76 29.78
CA THR A 624 11.30 10.35 30.44
C THR A 624 12.47 10.93 29.65
N MET A 625 13.30 11.74 30.31
CA MET A 625 14.47 12.33 29.65
C MET A 625 15.42 11.21 29.22
N ALA A 626 15.53 11.00 27.91
CA ALA A 626 16.54 10.15 27.33
C ALA A 626 17.90 10.87 27.37
N ILE A 627 18.95 10.14 27.70
CA ILE A 627 20.32 10.64 27.64
C ILE A 627 20.68 10.75 26.15
N ALA A 628 20.88 11.95 25.63
CA ALA A 628 21.16 12.12 24.20
C ALA A 628 22.66 11.97 23.89
N ALA A 629 23.00 11.18 22.87
CA ALA A 629 24.34 11.07 22.35
C ALA A 629 24.69 12.32 21.50
N ASN A 630 25.80 12.98 21.83
CA ASN A 630 26.29 14.12 21.06
C ASN A 630 27.12 13.62 19.87
N LYS A 631 26.58 13.73 18.65
CA LYS A 631 27.26 13.34 17.41
C LYS A 631 27.82 14.51 16.60
N ASN A 632 27.90 15.71 17.20
CA ASN A 632 28.34 16.91 16.49
C ASN A 632 29.76 16.79 15.91
N ILE A 633 30.65 16.04 16.57
CA ILE A 633 32.01 15.82 16.06
C ILE A 633 31.97 15.03 14.75
N ALA A 634 31.25 13.90 14.73
CA ALA A 634 31.07 13.06 13.56
C ALA A 634 30.36 13.82 12.41
N ASP A 635 29.29 14.56 12.73
CA ASP A 635 28.55 15.37 11.76
C ASP A 635 29.45 16.46 11.16
N LYS A 636 30.28 17.13 11.96
CA LYS A 636 31.24 18.14 11.47
C LYS A 636 32.29 17.53 10.55
N ALA A 637 32.86 16.37 10.92
CA ALA A 637 33.82 15.66 10.07
C ALA A 637 33.22 15.28 8.71
N TYR A 638 31.99 14.75 8.71
CA TYR A 638 31.27 14.41 7.48
C TYR A 638 31.04 15.66 6.60
N LEU A 639 30.60 16.77 7.20
CA LEU A 639 30.33 18.02 6.48
C LEU A 639 31.62 18.68 5.95
N ALA A 640 32.75 18.45 6.61
CA ALA A 640 34.07 18.89 6.14
C ALA A 640 34.63 18.03 5.00
N GLY A 641 33.94 16.94 4.62
CA GLY A 641 34.42 15.97 3.62
C GLY A 641 35.42 14.95 4.16
N ASP A 642 35.72 14.97 5.47
CA ASP A 642 36.55 13.98 6.14
C ASP A 642 35.70 12.77 6.55
N TYR A 643 35.37 11.96 5.55
CA TYR A 643 34.50 10.79 5.74
C TYR A 643 35.16 9.69 6.57
N GLN A 644 36.49 9.57 6.55
CA GLN A 644 37.21 8.56 7.33
C GLN A 644 37.13 8.86 8.83
N SER A 645 37.34 10.11 9.24
CA SER A 645 37.12 10.53 10.63
C SER A 645 35.65 10.39 11.01
N ALA A 646 34.72 10.75 10.13
CA ALA A 646 33.28 10.56 10.38
C ALA A 646 32.92 9.09 10.62
N ILE A 647 33.43 8.16 9.81
CA ILE A 647 33.24 6.71 9.98
C ILE A 647 33.74 6.26 11.36
N LYS A 648 34.95 6.68 11.76
CA LYS A 648 35.53 6.34 13.06
C LYS A 648 34.66 6.82 14.22
N GLU A 649 34.25 8.08 14.20
CA GLU A 649 33.44 8.69 15.26
C GLU A 649 32.04 8.08 15.34
N TYR A 650 31.35 7.89 14.20
CA TYR A 650 30.05 7.21 14.18
C TYR A 650 30.16 5.75 14.65
N THR A 651 31.22 5.04 14.28
CA THR A 651 31.45 3.66 14.74
C THR A 651 31.65 3.60 16.26
N GLN A 652 32.36 4.57 16.85
CA GLN A 652 32.53 4.66 18.29
C GLN A 652 31.21 4.96 19.02
N LEU A 653 30.38 5.84 18.46
CA LEU A 653 29.04 6.13 19.00
C LEU A 653 28.14 4.90 18.96
N ILE A 654 28.15 4.12 17.88
CA ILE A 654 27.30 2.92 17.71
C ILE A 654 27.63 1.80 18.71
N LYS A 655 28.88 1.72 19.20
CA LYS A 655 29.26 0.75 20.25
C LYS A 655 28.49 0.97 21.56
N THR A 656 28.13 2.22 21.85
CA THR A 656 27.44 2.61 23.09
C THR A 656 25.97 3.00 22.85
N HIS A 657 25.61 3.36 21.62
CA HIS A 657 24.28 3.87 21.26
C HIS A 657 23.83 3.30 19.90
N LYS A 658 22.95 2.30 19.90
CA LYS A 658 22.47 1.67 18.66
C LYS A 658 21.21 2.38 18.15
N ASN A 659 21.38 3.40 17.31
CA ASN A 659 20.28 4.22 16.81
C ASN A 659 20.19 4.20 15.27
N ALA A 660 18.97 4.22 14.73
CA ALA A 660 18.71 4.24 13.29
C ALA A 660 19.42 5.40 12.57
N ILE A 661 19.45 6.59 13.18
CA ILE A 661 20.11 7.78 12.64
C ILE A 661 21.63 7.60 12.59
N LEU A 662 22.23 6.97 13.60
CA LEU A 662 23.67 6.71 13.64
C LEU A 662 24.06 5.71 12.55
N TYR A 663 23.30 4.63 12.38
CA TYR A 663 23.50 3.69 11.29
C TYR A 663 23.29 4.34 9.92
N TYR A 664 22.24 5.16 9.74
CA TYR A 664 21.99 5.88 8.50
C TYR A 664 23.13 6.85 8.15
N ASN A 665 23.62 7.63 9.13
CA ASN A 665 24.71 8.56 8.92
C ASN A 665 26.04 7.83 8.64
N LEU A 666 26.30 6.71 9.33
CA LEU A 666 27.46 5.87 9.05
C LEU A 666 27.39 5.27 7.64
N GLY A 667 26.22 4.79 7.22
CA GLY A 667 25.99 4.33 5.85
C GLY A 667 26.24 5.42 4.80
N ASN A 668 25.82 6.66 5.08
CA ASN A 668 26.16 7.82 4.24
C ASN A 668 27.68 8.04 4.17
N ALA A 669 28.40 7.91 5.27
CA ALA A 669 29.85 8.09 5.30
C ALA A 669 30.58 7.02 4.47
N TYR A 670 30.21 5.74 4.61
CA TYR A 670 30.73 4.65 3.79
C TYR A 670 30.40 4.82 2.31
N TYR A 671 29.18 5.28 1.99
CA TYR A 671 28.80 5.55 0.61
C TYR A 671 29.68 6.63 -0.02
N ARG A 672 30.03 7.68 0.75
CA ARG A 672 30.91 8.77 0.29
C ARG A 672 32.37 8.33 0.10
N THR A 673 32.82 7.29 0.80
CA THR A 673 34.12 6.65 0.57
C THR A 673 34.08 5.56 -0.51
N ASN A 674 32.96 5.41 -1.23
CA ASN A 674 32.73 4.39 -2.25
C ASN A 674 32.74 2.94 -1.72
N ASP A 675 32.55 2.77 -0.42
CA ASP A 675 32.35 1.46 0.22
C ASP A 675 30.85 1.15 0.24
N ILE A 676 30.35 0.68 -0.91
CA ILE A 676 28.92 0.44 -1.11
C ILE A 676 28.42 -0.72 -0.23
N THR A 677 29.27 -1.72 0.03
CA THR A 677 28.94 -2.91 0.82
C THR A 677 28.61 -2.54 2.27
N HIS A 678 29.47 -1.79 2.94
CA HIS A 678 29.18 -1.30 4.29
C HIS A 678 28.04 -0.28 4.30
N ALA A 679 27.91 0.55 3.26
CA ALA A 679 26.77 1.46 3.14
C ALA A 679 25.44 0.69 3.13
N VAL A 680 25.31 -0.35 2.30
CA VAL A 680 24.12 -1.22 2.25
C VAL A 680 23.86 -1.86 3.61
N LEU A 681 24.87 -2.47 4.23
CA LEU A 681 24.76 -3.09 5.56
C LEU A 681 24.22 -2.12 6.62
N PHE A 682 24.79 -0.93 6.72
CA PHE A 682 24.37 0.05 7.73
C PHE A 682 23.02 0.69 7.39
N TYR A 683 22.67 0.85 6.11
CA TYR A 683 21.30 1.24 5.76
C TYR A 683 20.26 0.17 6.07
N GLU A 684 20.58 -1.11 5.92
CA GLU A 684 19.69 -2.21 6.36
C GLU A 684 19.51 -2.20 7.87
N ARG A 685 20.59 -2.04 8.64
CA ARG A 685 20.54 -1.88 10.11
C ARG A 685 19.66 -0.70 10.51
N ALA A 686 19.83 0.43 9.84
CA ALA A 686 18.99 1.61 10.06
C ALA A 686 17.52 1.32 9.73
N LEU A 687 17.25 0.59 8.63
CA LEU A 687 15.91 0.28 8.17
C LEU A 687 15.19 -0.71 9.10
N GLN A 688 15.90 -1.65 9.71
CA GLN A 688 15.31 -2.55 10.71
C GLN A 688 14.79 -1.77 11.93
N LEU A 689 15.50 -0.73 12.35
CA LEU A 689 15.10 0.12 13.48
C LEU A 689 13.99 1.11 13.10
N GLU A 690 14.04 1.69 11.90
CA GLU A 690 12.99 2.58 11.38
C GLU A 690 12.46 2.16 10.00
N PRO A 691 11.61 1.12 9.91
CA PRO A 691 11.08 0.60 8.64
C PRO A 691 10.28 1.62 7.83
N GLY A 692 9.67 2.60 8.51
CA GLY A 692 8.87 3.66 7.91
C GLY A 692 9.69 4.83 7.35
N ASN A 693 10.99 4.89 7.61
CA ASN A 693 11.80 6.03 7.24
C ASN A 693 12.04 6.09 5.71
N LYS A 694 11.52 7.14 5.08
CA LYS A 694 11.61 7.33 3.63
C LYS A 694 13.03 7.67 3.17
N ASP A 695 13.88 8.23 4.02
CA ASP A 695 15.25 8.61 3.66
C ASP A 695 16.16 7.40 3.67
N ILE A 696 16.03 6.54 4.68
CA ILE A 696 16.77 5.28 4.76
C ILE A 696 16.46 4.41 3.54
N ARG A 697 15.17 4.18 3.23
CA ARG A 697 14.77 3.38 2.05
C ARG A 697 15.31 3.95 0.75
N PHE A 698 15.27 5.26 0.59
CA PHE A 698 15.80 5.92 -0.61
C PHE A 698 17.31 5.70 -0.74
N ASN A 699 18.08 5.94 0.32
CA ASN A 699 19.54 5.78 0.28
C ASN A 699 19.96 4.31 0.11
N LEU A 700 19.26 3.39 0.78
CA LEU A 700 19.46 1.94 0.61
C LEU A 700 19.22 1.52 -0.84
N GLN A 701 18.10 1.94 -1.43
CA GLN A 701 17.79 1.62 -2.83
C GLN A 701 18.83 2.22 -3.78
N PHE A 702 19.29 3.44 -3.49
CA PHE A 702 20.35 4.08 -4.27
C PHE A 702 21.68 3.32 -4.17
N ALA A 703 22.08 2.90 -2.97
CA ALA A 703 23.29 2.10 -2.75
C ALA A 703 23.21 0.73 -3.44
N ARG A 704 22.08 0.02 -3.30
CA ARG A 704 21.80 -1.24 -3.99
C ARG A 704 21.79 -1.08 -5.52
N SER A 705 21.44 0.10 -6.06
CA SER A 705 21.52 0.29 -7.52
C SER A 705 22.95 0.23 -8.08
N LYS A 706 23.95 0.39 -7.21
CA LYS A 706 25.39 0.31 -7.51
C LYS A 706 26.02 -1.06 -7.22
N THR A 707 25.30 -2.00 -6.61
CA THR A 707 25.81 -3.36 -6.41
C THR A 707 25.74 -4.15 -7.72
N ILE A 708 26.60 -5.17 -7.85
CA ILE A 708 26.68 -6.01 -9.05
C ILE A 708 25.40 -6.82 -9.23
N ASP A 709 24.95 -7.46 -8.15
CA ASP A 709 23.77 -8.31 -8.17
C ASP A 709 22.50 -7.48 -8.07
N LYS A 710 21.66 -7.59 -9.11
CA LYS A 710 20.33 -6.96 -9.19
C LYS A 710 19.26 -8.03 -9.03
N ILE A 711 19.12 -8.53 -7.81
CA ILE A 711 18.10 -9.52 -7.46
C ILE A 711 16.81 -8.76 -7.17
N GLY A 712 15.73 -9.12 -7.87
CA GLY A 712 14.42 -8.51 -7.68
C GLY A 712 13.84 -8.84 -6.30
N ASP A 713 12.96 -7.98 -5.79
CA ASP A 713 12.22 -8.25 -4.55
C ASP A 713 11.32 -9.49 -4.72
N ASP A 714 11.12 -10.25 -3.64
CA ASP A 714 10.23 -11.40 -3.58
C ASP A 714 8.85 -11.05 -4.17
N ASN A 715 8.29 -11.95 -4.98
CA ASN A 715 6.90 -11.88 -5.42
C ASN A 715 5.95 -12.19 -4.25
N GLU A 716 5.86 -11.28 -3.29
CA GLU A 716 4.85 -11.34 -2.24
C GLU A 716 3.48 -10.97 -2.81
N MET A 717 2.44 -11.67 -2.35
CA MET A 717 1.06 -11.29 -2.67
C MET A 717 0.80 -9.84 -2.21
N PHE A 718 0.09 -9.04 -3.01
CA PHE A 718 -0.11 -7.60 -2.75
C PHE A 718 -0.67 -7.28 -1.35
N PHE A 719 -1.49 -8.16 -0.78
CA PHE A 719 -2.08 -7.98 0.55
C PHE A 719 -1.04 -8.15 1.68
N ILE A 720 -0.04 -9.02 1.49
CA ILE A 720 1.08 -9.18 2.42
C ILE A 720 1.93 -7.92 2.42
N THR A 721 2.24 -7.38 1.24
CA THR A 721 2.99 -6.13 1.09
C THR A 721 2.23 -4.95 1.72
N TRP A 722 0.91 -4.88 1.53
CA TRP A 722 0.08 -3.86 2.15
C TRP A 722 0.04 -3.97 3.68
N TYR A 723 -0.16 -5.17 4.22
CA TYR A 723 -0.11 -5.43 5.66
C TYR A 723 1.24 -5.06 6.26
N LYS A 724 2.35 -5.50 5.64
CA LYS A 724 3.71 -5.11 6.06
C LYS A 724 3.91 -3.60 6.00
N SER A 725 3.34 -2.92 5.00
CA SER A 725 3.39 -1.46 4.90
C SER A 725 2.64 -0.78 6.07
N CYS A 726 1.51 -1.34 6.49
CA CYS A 726 0.80 -0.88 7.69
C CYS A 726 1.64 -1.09 8.96
N VAL A 727 2.17 -2.30 9.18
CA VAL A 727 3.04 -2.59 10.34
C VAL A 727 4.27 -1.67 10.36
N ASN A 728 4.92 -1.53 9.20
CA ASN A 728 6.15 -0.75 9.03
C ASN A 728 5.90 0.76 8.80
N PHE A 729 4.68 1.25 9.03
CA PHE A 729 4.37 2.67 8.83
C PHE A 729 5.17 3.57 9.79
N THR A 730 5.39 3.11 11.02
CA THR A 730 6.16 3.82 12.05
C THR A 730 7.02 2.83 12.85
N SER A 731 7.76 3.31 13.85
CA SER A 731 8.62 2.48 14.71
C SER A 731 7.82 1.74 15.80
N VAL A 732 8.45 0.74 16.42
CA VAL A 732 7.89 -0.06 17.53
C VAL A 732 7.39 0.87 18.64
N ASP A 733 8.22 1.82 19.06
CA ASP A 733 7.90 2.71 20.18
C ASP A 733 6.82 3.72 19.82
N ASN A 734 6.75 4.17 18.56
CA ASN A 734 5.67 5.04 18.11
C ASN A 734 4.33 4.31 18.10
N TRP A 735 4.29 3.03 17.70
CA TRP A 735 3.08 2.21 17.84
C TRP A 735 2.69 2.03 19.32
N ALA A 736 3.68 1.86 20.20
CA ALA A 736 3.44 1.79 21.64
C ALA A 736 2.84 3.10 22.20
N TYR A 737 3.37 4.27 21.82
CA TYR A 737 2.78 5.55 22.19
C TYR A 737 1.35 5.72 21.67
N ILE A 738 1.09 5.35 20.40
CA ILE A 738 -0.25 5.38 19.83
C ILE A 738 -1.20 4.48 20.65
N SER A 739 -0.75 3.29 21.08
CA SER A 739 -1.57 2.41 21.91
C SER A 739 -1.98 3.06 23.23
N ILE A 740 -1.07 3.75 23.93
CA ILE A 740 -1.37 4.44 25.20
C ILE A 740 -2.34 5.61 24.97
N VAL A 741 -2.10 6.43 23.95
CA VAL A 741 -3.00 7.55 23.61
C VAL A 741 -4.39 7.04 23.28
N MET A 742 -4.49 5.96 22.50
CA MET A 742 -5.78 5.37 22.13
C MET A 742 -6.48 4.68 23.30
N LEU A 743 -5.73 4.10 24.25
CA LEU A 743 -6.27 3.59 25.52
C LEU A 743 -6.89 4.73 26.35
N ILE A 744 -6.18 5.85 26.50
CA ILE A 744 -6.68 7.04 27.20
C ILE A 744 -7.94 7.59 26.53
N CYS A 745 -7.94 7.72 25.20
CA CYS A 745 -9.11 8.14 24.44
C CYS A 745 -10.29 7.17 24.60
N PHE A 746 -10.02 5.86 24.55
CA PHE A 746 -11.02 4.82 24.80
C PHE A 746 -11.68 4.99 26.17
N LEU A 747 -10.89 5.07 27.24
CA LEU A 747 -11.40 5.21 28.61
C LEU A 747 -12.20 6.52 28.76
N THR A 748 -11.75 7.60 28.13
CA THR A 748 -12.44 8.90 28.18
C THR A 748 -13.78 8.87 27.44
N PHE A 749 -13.83 8.33 26.22
CA PHE A 749 -15.08 8.20 25.46
C PHE A 749 -16.03 7.18 26.09
N PHE A 750 -15.49 6.17 26.77
CA PHE A 750 -16.30 5.22 27.51
C PHE A 750 -16.95 5.86 28.76
N LEU A 751 -16.24 6.74 29.48
CA LEU A 751 -16.86 7.59 30.52
C LEU A 751 -17.95 8.49 29.93
N LEU A 752 -17.71 9.10 28.76
CA LEU A 752 -18.73 9.91 28.07
C LEU A 752 -19.96 9.07 27.71
N TYR A 753 -19.77 7.84 27.24
CA TYR A 753 -20.87 6.89 26.99
C TYR A 753 -21.66 6.53 28.26
N LEU A 754 -21.00 6.37 29.41
CA LEU A 754 -21.68 5.99 30.64
C LEU A 754 -22.45 7.14 31.28
N PHE A 755 -21.90 8.36 31.25
CA PHE A 755 -22.38 9.48 32.08
C PHE A 755 -22.97 10.66 31.30
N ALA A 756 -22.94 10.67 29.96
CA ALA A 756 -23.56 11.75 29.20
C ALA A 756 -25.10 11.71 29.32
N GLU A 757 -25.67 12.84 29.74
CA GLU A 757 -27.13 13.02 29.86
C GLU A 757 -27.82 13.08 28.48
N ARG A 758 -27.16 13.67 27.48
CA ARG A 758 -27.72 13.79 26.13
C ARG A 758 -27.44 12.54 25.31
N MET A 759 -28.50 11.98 24.71
CA MET A 759 -28.42 10.77 23.89
C MET A 759 -27.41 10.85 22.74
N ILE A 760 -27.23 12.03 22.13
CA ILE A 760 -26.27 12.24 21.03
C ILE A 760 -24.84 11.97 21.52
N PHE A 761 -24.43 12.55 22.65
CA PHE A 761 -23.10 12.35 23.22
C PHE A 761 -22.89 10.91 23.69
N ARG A 762 -23.96 10.24 24.15
CA ARG A 762 -23.91 8.83 24.53
C ARG A 762 -23.60 7.93 23.34
N LYS A 763 -24.34 8.11 22.23
CA LYS A 763 -24.13 7.34 20.98
C LYS A 763 -22.76 7.64 20.39
N SER A 764 -22.33 8.90 20.35
CA SER A 764 -21.01 9.25 19.83
C SER A 764 -19.89 8.68 20.69
N GLY A 765 -20.03 8.74 22.03
CA GLY A 765 -19.08 8.13 22.97
C GLY A 765 -18.91 6.63 22.75
N PHE A 766 -20.01 5.90 22.51
CA PHE A 766 -19.97 4.46 22.24
C PHE A 766 -19.13 4.14 21.00
N TYR A 767 -19.46 4.72 19.84
CA TYR A 767 -18.75 4.44 18.59
C TYR A 767 -17.29 4.92 18.62
N ALA A 768 -17.03 6.08 19.25
CA ALA A 768 -15.67 6.58 19.43
C ALA A 768 -14.83 5.66 20.32
N SER A 769 -15.40 5.18 21.44
CA SER A 769 -14.71 4.23 22.33
C SER A 769 -14.36 2.93 21.60
N LEU A 770 -15.31 2.35 20.86
CA LEU A 770 -15.06 1.12 20.10
C LEU A 770 -13.95 1.30 19.05
N SER A 771 -13.95 2.43 18.35
CA SER A 771 -12.93 2.75 17.35
C SER A 771 -11.53 2.91 17.98
N CYS A 772 -11.44 3.64 19.10
CA CYS A 772 -10.18 3.80 19.84
C CYS A 772 -9.67 2.46 20.39
N LEU A 773 -10.56 1.58 20.85
CA LEU A 773 -10.19 0.24 21.31
C LEU A 773 -9.58 -0.60 20.18
N CYS A 774 -10.21 -0.61 19.00
CA CYS A 774 -9.69 -1.31 17.83
C CYS A 774 -8.29 -0.80 17.45
N ILE A 775 -8.09 0.53 17.38
CA ILE A 775 -6.79 1.12 17.03
C ILE A 775 -5.74 0.80 18.10
N CYS A 776 -6.12 0.81 19.38
CA CYS A 776 -5.24 0.42 20.49
C CYS A 776 -4.74 -1.03 20.31
N ILE A 777 -5.65 -1.99 20.09
CA ILE A 777 -5.30 -3.40 19.89
C ILE A 777 -4.40 -3.58 18.67
N ILE A 778 -4.76 -2.97 17.53
CA ILE A 778 -3.96 -3.03 16.30
C ILE A 778 -2.55 -2.48 16.55
N SER A 779 -2.43 -1.37 17.27
CA SER A 779 -1.14 -0.75 17.58
C SER A 779 -0.26 -1.63 18.47
N ILE A 780 -0.85 -2.32 19.45
CA ILE A 780 -0.15 -3.31 20.29
C ILE A 780 0.34 -4.48 19.44
N VAL A 781 -0.52 -5.03 18.59
CA VAL A 781 -0.17 -6.15 17.68
C VAL A 781 0.96 -5.75 16.74
N PHE A 782 0.91 -4.54 16.16
CA PHE A 782 1.95 -4.04 15.27
C PHE A 782 3.27 -3.81 16.01
N SER A 783 3.24 -3.24 17.22
CA SER A 783 4.43 -3.10 18.07
C SER A 783 5.08 -4.45 18.37
N TYR A 784 4.27 -5.43 18.76
CA TYR A 784 4.71 -6.80 19.06
C TYR A 784 5.30 -7.47 17.83
N GLN A 785 4.61 -7.44 16.68
CA GLN A 785 5.09 -8.05 15.44
C GLN A 785 6.41 -7.43 14.98
N GLN A 786 6.55 -6.11 15.07
CA GLN A 786 7.75 -5.41 14.66
C GLN A 786 8.93 -5.69 15.61
N LYS A 787 8.69 -5.74 16.93
CA LYS A 787 9.70 -6.16 17.91
C LYS A 787 10.13 -7.62 17.71
N TYR A 788 9.16 -8.51 17.45
CA TYR A 788 9.42 -9.92 17.14
C TYR A 788 10.30 -10.05 15.89
N ASN A 789 9.97 -9.33 14.81
CA ASN A 789 10.75 -9.32 13.58
C ASN A 789 12.16 -8.75 13.78
N LEU A 790 12.33 -7.74 14.65
CA LEU A 790 13.64 -7.18 14.99
C LEU A 790 14.52 -8.20 15.73
N GLN A 791 13.95 -8.92 16.70
CA GLN A 791 14.67 -9.93 17.49
C GLN A 791 15.00 -11.20 16.69
N HIS A 792 14.13 -11.58 15.77
CA HIS A 792 14.27 -12.79 14.94
C HIS A 792 14.74 -12.48 13.52
N SER A 793 15.39 -11.34 13.29
CA SER A 793 15.90 -11.00 11.97
C SER A 793 16.95 -12.02 11.51
N THR A 794 16.72 -12.59 10.33
CA THR A 794 17.57 -13.57 9.66
C THR A 794 18.42 -12.96 8.54
N GLY A 795 18.29 -11.67 8.28
CA GLY A 795 19.00 -11.02 7.17
C GLY A 795 20.51 -10.88 7.39
N ALA A 796 21.28 -11.06 6.32
CA ALA A 796 22.73 -10.85 6.26
C ALA A 796 23.14 -10.21 4.93
N ILE A 797 24.30 -9.56 4.90
CA ILE A 797 24.91 -8.97 3.70
C ILE A 797 26.19 -9.73 3.36
N VAL A 798 26.40 -10.04 2.08
CA VAL A 798 27.65 -10.60 1.58
C VAL A 798 28.73 -9.53 1.59
N MET A 799 29.84 -9.79 2.28
CA MET A 799 30.94 -8.84 2.49
C MET A 799 32.14 -9.05 1.57
N THR A 800 32.25 -10.23 0.96
CA THR A 800 33.34 -10.55 0.03
C THR A 800 32.96 -10.21 -1.42
N SER A 801 33.92 -9.71 -2.20
CA SER A 801 33.72 -9.31 -3.60
C SER A 801 32.99 -10.35 -4.45
N SER A 802 33.29 -11.64 -4.25
CA SER A 802 32.62 -12.76 -4.89
C SER A 802 32.56 -13.96 -3.93
N ALA A 803 31.38 -14.53 -3.76
CA ALA A 803 31.14 -15.70 -2.93
C ALA A 803 30.41 -16.79 -3.72
N ALA A 804 30.99 -17.98 -3.73
CA ALA A 804 30.38 -19.17 -4.32
C ALA A 804 29.33 -19.75 -3.37
N VAL A 805 28.16 -20.09 -3.92
CA VAL A 805 27.06 -20.74 -3.21
C VAL A 805 26.94 -22.19 -3.69
N TYR A 806 26.89 -23.13 -2.75
CA TYR A 806 26.95 -24.56 -3.01
C TYR A 806 25.63 -25.25 -2.66
N LYS A 807 25.32 -26.36 -3.33
CA LYS A 807 24.11 -27.16 -3.02
C LYS A 807 24.20 -27.85 -1.65
N THR A 808 25.41 -28.23 -1.26
CA THR A 808 25.72 -28.86 0.03
C THR A 808 26.87 -28.10 0.70
N PRO A 809 27.02 -28.17 2.03
CA PRO A 809 28.04 -27.45 2.80
C PRO A 809 29.44 -28.09 2.65
N THR A 810 29.89 -28.23 1.41
CA THR A 810 31.16 -28.87 1.03
C THR A 810 31.70 -28.20 -0.23
N GLN A 811 32.97 -27.79 -0.22
CA GLN A 811 33.62 -27.14 -1.37
C GLN A 811 33.95 -28.09 -2.53
N ASN A 812 33.82 -29.41 -2.33
CA ASN A 812 34.15 -30.42 -3.35
C ASN A 812 33.15 -30.45 -4.53
N ASN A 813 31.97 -29.85 -4.36
CA ASN A 813 30.96 -29.76 -5.41
C ASN A 813 31.11 -28.46 -6.19
N ALA A 814 30.76 -28.48 -7.47
CA ALA A 814 30.70 -27.26 -8.28
C ALA A 814 29.73 -26.25 -7.64
N ALA A 815 30.11 -24.97 -7.67
CA ALA A 815 29.25 -23.89 -7.19
C ALA A 815 27.94 -23.87 -8.00
N GLN A 816 26.81 -23.79 -7.30
CA GLN A 816 25.48 -23.72 -7.90
C GLN A 816 25.26 -22.37 -8.59
N PHE A 817 25.74 -21.30 -7.96
CA PHE A 817 25.81 -19.95 -8.50
C PHE A 817 26.78 -19.10 -7.64
N THR A 818 27.06 -17.89 -8.10
CA THR A 818 27.93 -16.92 -7.41
C THR A 818 27.12 -15.68 -7.08
N ILE A 819 27.38 -15.11 -5.90
CA ILE A 819 26.85 -13.81 -5.47
C ILE A 819 28.01 -12.88 -5.09
N HIS A 820 27.78 -11.58 -5.16
CA HIS A 820 28.79 -10.54 -4.97
C HIS A 820 28.50 -9.72 -3.71
N GLU A 821 29.49 -8.93 -3.32
CA GLU A 821 29.39 -8.03 -2.18
C GLU A 821 28.18 -7.08 -2.26
N GLY A 822 27.62 -6.74 -1.09
CA GLY A 822 26.43 -5.90 -0.97
C GLY A 822 25.11 -6.64 -1.22
N THR A 823 25.15 -7.91 -1.59
CA THR A 823 23.94 -8.74 -1.77
C THR A 823 23.32 -9.10 -0.42
N LYS A 824 22.01 -8.84 -0.28
CA LYS A 824 21.24 -9.27 0.89
C LYS A 824 20.78 -10.72 0.72
N VAL A 825 20.93 -11.49 1.79
CA VAL A 825 20.50 -12.89 1.90
C VAL A 825 19.77 -13.11 3.22
N ASP A 826 18.81 -14.03 3.24
CA ASP A 826 18.17 -14.48 4.47
C ASP A 826 18.78 -15.80 4.93
N LEU A 827 19.10 -15.90 6.22
CA LEU A 827 19.72 -17.07 6.83
C LEU A 827 18.64 -18.10 7.21
N LEU A 828 18.72 -19.29 6.61
CA LEU A 828 17.82 -20.41 6.89
C LEU A 828 18.37 -21.33 7.98
N ASP A 829 19.68 -21.60 7.96
CA ASP A 829 20.35 -22.48 8.92
C ASP A 829 21.80 -22.03 9.17
N GLN A 830 22.24 -22.12 10.42
CA GLN A 830 23.60 -21.84 10.88
C GLN A 830 24.17 -22.97 11.77
N GLY A 831 23.47 -24.09 11.90
CA GLY A 831 23.87 -25.20 12.77
C GLY A 831 25.15 -25.89 12.34
N MET A 832 25.59 -25.71 11.08
CA MET A 832 26.79 -26.35 10.55
C MET A 832 28.03 -25.47 10.69
N ARG A 833 29.09 -26.03 11.29
CA ARG A 833 30.33 -25.29 11.58
C ARG A 833 30.98 -24.73 10.32
N GLY A 834 31.05 -23.40 10.22
CA GLY A 834 31.69 -22.68 9.13
C GLY A 834 30.81 -22.43 7.90
N TRP A 835 29.57 -22.91 7.91
CA TRP A 835 28.63 -22.80 6.79
C TRP A 835 27.31 -22.18 7.22
N ALA A 836 26.70 -21.42 6.33
CA ALA A 836 25.35 -20.87 6.49
C ALA A 836 24.51 -21.27 5.29
N ASN A 837 23.30 -21.78 5.54
CA ASN A 837 22.30 -21.94 4.49
C ASN A 837 21.56 -20.62 4.30
N ILE A 838 21.53 -20.14 3.06
CA ILE A 838 20.99 -18.84 2.68
C ILE A 838 19.90 -18.97 1.63
N LYS A 839 19.01 -17.99 1.65
CA LYS A 839 17.98 -17.76 0.63
C LYS A 839 18.11 -16.36 0.06
N LEU A 840 18.01 -16.27 -1.26
CA LEU A 840 17.95 -15.01 -2.01
C LEU A 840 16.48 -14.62 -2.25
N ALA A 841 16.26 -13.33 -2.52
CA ALA A 841 14.93 -12.77 -2.77
C ALA A 841 14.22 -13.37 -4.01
N ASP A 842 14.98 -13.89 -4.98
CA ASP A 842 14.44 -14.60 -6.15
C ASP A 842 14.08 -16.07 -5.86
N GLY A 843 14.19 -16.51 -4.61
CA GLY A 843 13.88 -17.86 -4.15
C GLY A 843 15.01 -18.87 -4.31
N ARG A 844 16.19 -18.48 -4.83
CA ARG A 844 17.35 -19.38 -4.88
C ARG A 844 17.91 -19.63 -3.49
N GLU A 845 18.20 -20.89 -3.19
CA GLU A 845 18.72 -21.33 -1.91
C GLU A 845 20.05 -22.09 -2.08
N GLY A 846 20.91 -22.04 -1.07
CA GLY A 846 22.17 -22.79 -1.03
C GLY A 846 23.05 -22.47 0.18
N TRP A 847 24.21 -23.10 0.24
CA TRP A 847 25.17 -22.99 1.34
C TRP A 847 26.34 -22.07 0.97
N ILE A 848 26.67 -21.15 1.86
CA ILE A 848 27.79 -20.21 1.75
C ILE A 848 28.68 -20.32 2.99
N LEU A 849 29.96 -19.93 2.87
CA LEU A 849 30.85 -19.85 4.03
C LEU A 849 30.36 -18.77 5.00
N ALA A 850 30.26 -19.10 6.28
CA ALA A 850 29.77 -18.15 7.28
C ALA A 850 30.67 -16.90 7.41
N THR A 851 31.94 -16.98 7.03
CA THR A 851 32.90 -15.86 7.07
C THR A 851 32.70 -14.82 5.97
N THR A 852 31.92 -15.13 4.93
CA THR A 852 31.73 -14.22 3.78
C THR A 852 30.52 -13.29 3.95
N ILE A 853 29.78 -13.43 5.05
CA ILE A 853 28.55 -12.71 5.32
C ILE A 853 28.63 -11.99 6.66
N GLU A 854 28.01 -10.82 6.77
CA GLU A 854 27.81 -10.11 8.03
C GLU A 854 26.31 -10.01 8.32
N LYS A 855 25.89 -10.39 9.52
CA LYS A 855 24.49 -10.31 9.94
C LYS A 855 24.09 -8.84 10.10
N ILE A 856 22.89 -8.51 9.61
CA ILE A 856 22.31 -7.18 9.77
C ILE A 856 22.02 -6.95 11.26
#